data_AF-A0A511YRG4-F1
#
_entry.id   AF-A0A511YRG4-F1
#
_cell.length_a   1.000
_cell.length_b   1.000
_cell.length_c   1.000
_cell.angle_alpha   90.00
_cell.angle_beta   90.00
_cell.angle_gamma   90.00
#
_symmetry.space_group_name_H-M   'P 1'
#
loop_
_entity.id
_entity.type
_entity.pdbx_description
1 polymer ?
#
loop_
_entity_poly.entity_id
_entity_poly.type
_entity_poly.pdbx_seq_one_letter_code
_entity_poly.pdbx_strand_id
1 'polypeptide(L)'
;MSDLYKKDTPFQVYISFGRYLDVLEHIRYNDRLEYRVNYAESLIEKTKNFRELRDGFQDTSLLEKNEDLIRLLLADLFPTGLTHNEIKAASIPLSNITFNYTERFKAILKDAGKDFSIELRNIDDDEFYVFCCCLILQSYFKRDIKSNLPFYYDIPNRQGIMKHYKISVNADFTEVYPTEGTRIPSEEVVDMLLENLDDFKLWKKYFPSKSWVLKGFSIVSLVDCTSEVALSDLKSTMIRIDPENIKPDENLVEIFKSYFDVAELSFGLMLFNKKDQRLEKLPIYENVFTNHILDFWINTFDAETRKETFTNLNYNSRPIVVSNIENLDHSVKSLPSFSILRDNNINSFMVIPIMKDGELMAMMEFTSPIANSFNGLKLKKMEFFTDMILFSINRFSFEKNYQIEAIIQREYTTIHDSVVWKFRNEAEKYFNASLSKKIYTLKQISFKNLTPLFGFSDIRSSSEKRFHLMLEDLNRQIGCLHDIFMMIHSDSEKYLLALEIFEYELNSDIKADTEQRFQRLVRDEIHPFLQGKLEIKSSSEVKAKIKDYFAQVFIQTDLFYAKRKSLDDSITLVNRKLADVLDEAQLEAQQIFPHYYERFKSDGIEHNLYTGQNIAPDLHYSSKVVHKLRYWQLKTICNMELEFRNFKKDLPVDLEIASLVFVYNEKIDIRFRMDEKRFDVDGAYNSYYEVIKKRLDKAHVKDSADRITCPGKITVVYFGMENQREYLDYISRLQKKGILQNDTEFLKVEDLQGITGLLALRVSLAQ
;
A
#
# COMPACT_ATOMS: atom_id res chain seq x y z
N MET A 1 48.65 -32.96 31.63
CA MET A 1 47.19 -33.12 31.45
C MET A 1 46.75 -31.95 30.59
N SER A 2 46.62 -32.16 29.28
CA SER A 2 45.94 -31.22 28.40
C SER A 2 44.45 -31.29 28.75
N ASP A 3 43.84 -30.18 29.18
CA ASP A 3 42.39 -30.12 29.38
C ASP A 3 41.71 -30.55 28.08
N LEU A 4 40.97 -31.66 28.11
CA LEU A 4 40.22 -32.20 26.96
C LEU A 4 39.08 -31.28 26.49
N TYR A 5 38.84 -30.19 27.23
CA TYR A 5 37.70 -29.29 27.06
C TYR A 5 38.16 -27.84 26.94
N LYS A 6 37.60 -27.12 25.96
CA LYS A 6 37.67 -25.65 25.90
C LYS A 6 36.62 -24.98 26.81
N LYS A 7 35.62 -25.72 27.29
CA LYS A 7 34.43 -25.20 28.03
C LYS A 7 34.24 -25.91 29.38
N ASP A 8 33.72 -25.20 30.38
CA ASP A 8 33.41 -25.76 31.71
C ASP A 8 32.22 -26.73 31.66
N THR A 9 32.27 -27.85 32.39
CA THR A 9 31.20 -28.88 32.38
C THR A 9 31.08 -29.58 33.75
N PRO A 10 29.91 -30.17 34.10
CA PRO A 10 29.74 -30.96 35.32
C PRO A 10 30.50 -32.30 35.28
N PHE A 11 31.11 -32.67 34.14
CA PHE A 11 31.65 -34.01 33.91
C PHE A 11 33.17 -34.12 34.00
N GLN A 12 33.64 -35.26 34.47
CA GLN A 12 34.94 -35.86 34.19
C GLN A 12 34.74 -36.90 33.11
N VAL A 13 35.32 -36.69 31.93
CA VAL A 13 35.04 -37.55 30.78
C VAL A 13 36.14 -38.58 30.59
N TYR A 14 35.73 -39.82 30.36
CA TYR A 14 36.60 -40.96 30.08
C TYR A 14 36.13 -41.65 28.81
N ILE A 15 37.06 -41.85 27.89
CA ILE A 15 36.82 -42.61 26.66
C ILE A 15 36.81 -44.08 27.02
N SER A 16 35.73 -44.79 26.74
CA SER A 16 35.63 -46.23 27.00
C SER A 16 34.73 -46.89 25.96
N PHE A 17 35.09 -48.12 25.59
CA PHE A 17 34.28 -48.99 24.75
C PHE A 17 33.58 -50.08 25.58
N GLY A 18 33.65 -50.00 26.92
CA GLY A 18 33.13 -51.03 27.83
C GLY A 18 31.67 -51.40 27.56
N ARG A 19 30.78 -50.40 27.40
CA ARG A 19 29.37 -50.64 27.07
C ARG A 19 29.17 -51.39 25.76
N TYR A 20 29.97 -51.09 24.74
CA TYR A 20 29.88 -51.80 23.46
C TYR A 20 30.50 -53.20 23.56
N LEU A 21 31.58 -53.37 24.34
CA LEU A 21 32.12 -54.69 24.66
C LEU A 21 31.11 -55.56 25.41
N ASP A 22 30.28 -54.98 26.28
CA ASP A 22 29.20 -55.71 26.96
C ASP A 22 28.11 -56.15 25.96
N VAL A 23 27.85 -55.37 24.90
CA VAL A 23 26.98 -55.78 23.78
C VAL A 23 27.61 -56.95 23.00
N LEU A 24 28.90 -56.90 22.72
CA LEU A 24 29.61 -58.02 22.08
C LEU A 24 29.63 -59.28 22.96
N GLU A 25 29.80 -59.12 24.28
CA GLU A 25 29.69 -60.19 25.27
C GLU A 25 28.29 -60.82 25.27
N HIS A 26 27.24 -60.00 25.19
CA HIS A 26 25.88 -60.49 25.05
C HIS A 26 25.68 -61.25 23.73
N ILE A 27 26.24 -60.77 22.62
CA ILE A 27 26.20 -61.48 21.32
C ILE A 27 26.91 -62.83 21.43
N ARG A 28 28.08 -62.89 22.07
CA ARG A 28 28.85 -64.13 22.28
C ARG A 28 28.02 -65.22 22.96
N TYR A 29 27.27 -64.88 24.01
CA TYR A 29 26.53 -65.87 24.80
C TYR A 29 25.10 -66.14 24.35
N ASN A 30 24.45 -65.19 23.66
CA ASN A 30 23.00 -65.23 23.42
C ASN A 30 22.59 -65.16 21.94
N ASP A 31 23.51 -64.90 21.00
CA ASP A 31 23.17 -64.86 19.57
C ASP A 31 23.07 -66.29 18.99
N ARG A 32 22.10 -66.48 18.08
CA ARG A 32 21.83 -67.78 17.44
C ARG A 32 22.70 -68.02 16.20
N LEU A 33 23.32 -66.97 15.67
CA LEU A 33 24.09 -67.02 14.44
C LEU A 33 25.59 -67.20 14.74
N GLU A 34 26.12 -68.37 14.41
CA GLU A 34 27.50 -68.77 14.71
C GLU A 34 28.55 -67.77 14.21
N TYR A 35 28.35 -67.20 13.01
CA TYR A 35 29.30 -66.21 12.48
C TYR A 35 29.37 -64.92 13.33
N ARG A 36 28.26 -64.51 13.96
CA ARG A 36 28.23 -63.32 14.84
C ARG A 36 28.92 -63.61 16.17
N VAL A 37 28.73 -64.82 16.70
CA VAL A 37 29.41 -65.29 17.91
C VAL A 37 30.92 -65.31 17.67
N ASN A 38 31.39 -65.98 16.61
CA ASN A 38 32.81 -66.06 16.26
C ASN A 38 33.44 -64.67 16.03
N TYR A 39 32.68 -63.77 15.40
CA TYR A 39 33.10 -62.39 15.19
C TYR A 39 33.25 -61.62 16.51
N ALA A 40 32.24 -61.67 17.39
CA ALA A 40 32.28 -61.03 18.70
C ALA A 40 33.41 -61.58 19.57
N GLU A 41 33.63 -62.90 19.57
CA GLU A 41 34.76 -63.54 20.27
C GLU A 41 36.12 -63.03 19.78
N SER A 42 36.32 -62.98 18.46
CA SER A 42 37.55 -62.47 17.86
C SER A 42 37.83 -61.01 18.25
N LEU A 43 36.79 -60.16 18.30
CA LEU A 43 36.94 -58.76 18.75
C LEU A 43 37.28 -58.67 20.24
N ILE A 44 36.57 -59.42 21.09
CA ILE A 44 36.82 -59.45 22.54
C ILE A 44 38.26 -59.90 22.83
N GLU A 45 38.73 -61.00 22.23
CA GLU A 45 40.11 -61.49 22.42
C GLU A 45 41.17 -60.43 22.03
N LYS A 46 40.98 -59.75 20.89
CA LYS A 46 41.91 -58.70 20.44
C LYS A 46 41.97 -57.49 21.39
N THR A 47 40.88 -57.20 22.10
CA THR A 47 40.82 -56.09 23.07
C THR A 47 41.36 -56.45 24.46
N LYS A 48 41.53 -57.75 24.81
CA LYS A 48 42.03 -58.16 26.13
C LYS A 48 43.42 -57.62 26.49
N ASN A 49 44.27 -57.43 25.48
CA ASN A 49 45.62 -56.90 25.64
C ASN A 49 45.64 -55.39 25.94
N PHE A 50 44.49 -54.71 25.83
CA PHE A 50 44.34 -53.26 26.03
C PHE A 50 43.18 -53.00 27.00
N ARG A 51 43.45 -53.22 28.30
CA ARG A 51 42.44 -53.06 29.37
C ARG A 51 41.89 -51.64 29.43
N GLU A 52 42.69 -50.66 29.03
CA GLU A 52 42.36 -49.25 28.95
C GLU A 52 41.11 -48.99 28.09
N LEU A 53 40.89 -49.76 27.01
CA LEU A 53 39.70 -49.64 26.16
C LEU A 53 38.40 -49.97 26.91
N ARG A 54 38.46 -50.82 27.95
CA ARG A 54 37.32 -51.17 28.80
C ARG A 54 37.25 -50.30 30.06
N ASP A 55 38.37 -50.13 30.75
CA ASP A 55 38.45 -49.43 32.04
C ASP A 55 38.29 -47.91 31.88
N GLY A 56 38.64 -47.40 30.70
CA GLY A 56 38.49 -46.01 30.31
C GLY A 56 39.80 -45.22 30.41
N PHE A 57 39.99 -44.26 29.52
CA PHE A 57 41.20 -43.43 29.45
C PHE A 57 40.86 -41.98 29.08
N GLN A 58 41.77 -41.06 29.40
CA GLN A 58 41.65 -39.63 29.08
C GLN A 58 42.66 -39.17 28.01
N ASP A 59 43.78 -39.88 27.84
CA ASP A 59 44.79 -39.53 26.85
C ASP A 59 44.30 -39.84 25.43
N THR A 60 43.97 -38.80 24.66
CA THR A 60 43.48 -38.95 23.28
C THR A 60 44.52 -39.51 22.32
N SER A 61 45.82 -39.48 22.65
CA SER A 61 46.86 -40.11 21.82
C SER A 61 46.68 -41.62 21.69
N LEU A 62 45.95 -42.25 22.63
CA LEU A 62 45.59 -43.67 22.56
C LEU A 62 44.59 -43.98 21.44
N LEU A 63 43.78 -43.00 21.00
CA LEU A 63 42.89 -43.18 19.85
C LEU A 63 43.68 -43.34 18.55
N GLU A 64 44.70 -42.49 18.35
CA GLU A 64 45.56 -42.52 17.17
C GLU A 64 46.46 -43.77 17.17
N LYS A 65 47.08 -44.09 18.32
CA LYS A 65 47.95 -45.28 18.45
C LYS A 65 47.23 -46.60 18.17
N ASN A 66 45.92 -46.66 18.42
CA ASN A 66 45.11 -47.87 18.29
C ASN A 66 44.03 -47.75 17.20
N GLU A 67 44.19 -46.85 16.23
CA GLU A 67 43.17 -46.55 15.21
C GLU A 67 42.66 -47.80 14.49
N ASP A 68 43.55 -48.70 14.06
CA ASP A 68 43.17 -49.92 13.35
C ASP A 68 42.32 -50.87 14.21
N LEU A 69 42.64 -50.99 15.51
CA LEU A 69 41.89 -51.82 16.44
C LEU A 69 40.51 -51.21 16.74
N ILE A 70 40.45 -49.89 16.92
CA ILE A 70 39.19 -49.16 17.14
C ILE A 70 38.30 -49.25 15.90
N ARG A 71 38.86 -49.11 14.70
CA ARG A 71 38.13 -49.27 13.43
C ARG A 71 37.55 -50.67 13.30
N LEU A 72 38.31 -51.69 13.69
CA LEU A 72 37.84 -53.08 13.71
C LEU A 72 36.72 -53.28 14.75
N LEU A 73 36.89 -52.72 15.96
CA LEU A 73 35.90 -52.81 17.03
C LEU A 73 34.57 -52.15 16.62
N LEU A 74 34.62 -50.99 15.96
CA LEU A 74 33.43 -50.23 15.58
C LEU A 74 32.85 -50.63 14.22
N ALA A 75 33.36 -51.68 13.57
CA ALA A 75 32.97 -52.02 12.19
C ALA A 75 31.46 -52.30 12.01
N ASP A 76 30.80 -52.91 13.01
CA ASP A 76 29.35 -53.15 12.97
C ASP A 76 28.54 -51.85 13.09
N LEU A 77 29.10 -50.86 13.77
CA LEU A 77 28.49 -49.54 13.93
C LEU A 77 28.80 -48.63 12.73
N PHE A 78 29.81 -48.95 11.93
CA PHE A 78 30.25 -48.20 10.75
C PHE A 78 30.36 -49.13 9.53
N PRO A 79 29.22 -49.64 9.02
CA PRO A 79 29.22 -50.64 7.97
C PRO A 79 29.86 -50.09 6.69
N THR A 80 30.82 -50.84 6.13
CA THR A 80 31.60 -50.43 4.96
C THR A 80 30.71 -50.10 3.75
N GLY A 81 29.61 -50.82 3.54
CA GLY A 81 28.69 -50.57 2.43
C GLY A 81 27.98 -49.22 2.48
N LEU A 82 27.90 -48.56 3.65
CA LEU A 82 27.22 -47.28 3.83
C LEU A 82 28.19 -46.09 3.95
N THR A 83 29.50 -46.32 3.98
CA THR A 83 30.52 -45.30 4.27
C THR A 83 30.54 -44.10 3.31
N HIS A 84 30.06 -44.28 2.07
CA HIS A 84 29.98 -43.20 1.07
C HIS A 84 28.65 -42.43 1.12
N ASN A 85 27.63 -42.93 1.84
CA ASN A 85 26.35 -42.27 1.98
C ASN A 85 26.13 -41.69 3.38
N GLU A 86 26.46 -42.42 4.44
CA GLU A 86 26.31 -41.92 5.82
C GLU A 86 27.39 -40.88 6.14
N ILE A 87 27.00 -39.82 6.83
CA ILE A 87 27.93 -38.84 7.40
C ILE A 87 28.00 -39.14 8.90
N LYS A 88 29.01 -39.88 9.34
CA LYS A 88 29.05 -40.45 10.69
C LYS A 88 30.46 -40.48 11.25
N ALA A 89 30.60 -40.22 12.54
CA ALA A 89 31.85 -40.37 13.29
C ALA A 89 31.55 -40.85 14.71
N ALA A 90 32.54 -41.49 15.34
CA ALA A 90 32.54 -41.64 16.79
C ALA A 90 33.05 -40.34 17.41
N SER A 91 32.57 -40.00 18.60
CA SER A 91 32.95 -38.80 19.33
C SER A 91 33.21 -39.14 20.78
N ILE A 92 34.17 -38.44 21.37
CA ILE A 92 34.23 -38.34 22.82
C ILE A 92 32.95 -37.63 23.27
N PRO A 93 32.23 -38.13 24.29
CA PRO A 93 31.02 -37.50 24.76
C PRO A 93 31.27 -36.04 25.16
N LEU A 94 30.42 -35.12 24.67
CA LEU A 94 30.45 -33.69 24.98
C LEU A 94 31.76 -32.95 24.61
N SER A 95 32.63 -33.55 23.79
CA SER A 95 33.88 -32.95 23.31
C SER A 95 33.85 -32.83 21.78
N ASN A 96 34.63 -31.88 21.23
CA ASN A 96 34.78 -31.69 19.78
C ASN A 96 35.73 -32.71 19.14
N ILE A 97 36.24 -33.67 19.91
CA ILE A 97 37.18 -34.69 19.45
C ILE A 97 36.39 -35.87 18.88
N THR A 98 36.51 -36.05 17.57
CA THR A 98 35.86 -37.11 16.80
C THR A 98 36.90 -38.08 16.21
N PHE A 99 36.50 -39.33 15.96
CA PHE A 99 37.34 -40.39 15.43
C PHE A 99 36.48 -41.40 14.65
N ASN A 100 37.12 -42.34 13.94
CA ASN A 100 36.44 -43.39 13.15
C ASN A 100 35.35 -42.87 12.20
N TYR A 101 35.75 -42.06 11.23
CA TYR A 101 34.85 -41.38 10.29
C TYR A 101 34.44 -42.27 9.11
N THR A 102 33.21 -42.07 8.61
CA THR A 102 32.83 -42.52 7.27
C THR A 102 33.56 -41.75 6.18
N GLU A 103 33.73 -42.35 5.01
CA GLU A 103 34.44 -41.74 3.87
C GLU A 103 33.73 -40.47 3.38
N ARG A 104 32.40 -40.43 3.41
CA ARG A 104 31.64 -39.21 3.09
C ARG A 104 31.96 -38.07 4.06
N PHE A 105 32.05 -38.34 5.36
CA PHE A 105 32.35 -37.29 6.34
C PHE A 105 33.80 -36.79 6.20
N LYS A 106 34.77 -37.70 5.95
CA LYS A 106 36.16 -37.29 5.64
C LYS A 106 36.23 -36.38 4.42
N ALA A 107 35.47 -36.68 3.36
CA ALA A 107 35.42 -35.85 2.16
C ALA A 107 34.85 -34.45 2.46
N ILE A 108 33.77 -34.35 3.23
CA ILE A 108 33.17 -33.07 3.63
C ILE A 108 34.17 -32.21 4.42
N LEU A 109 34.86 -32.79 5.41
CA LEU A 109 35.85 -32.07 6.20
C LEU A 109 37.06 -31.64 5.37
N LYS A 110 37.49 -32.48 4.42
CA LYS A 110 38.57 -32.14 3.48
C LYS A 110 38.18 -30.97 2.57
N ASP A 111 36.94 -30.93 2.10
CA ASP A 111 36.41 -29.88 1.25
C ASP A 111 36.27 -28.53 1.97
N ALA A 112 36.04 -28.55 3.29
CA ALA A 112 35.94 -27.35 4.13
C ALA A 112 37.28 -26.60 4.31
N GLY A 113 38.41 -27.26 4.07
CA GLY A 113 39.75 -26.68 4.18
C GLY A 113 40.47 -27.01 5.49
N LYS A 114 41.78 -26.74 5.53
CA LYS A 114 42.66 -27.15 6.64
C LYS A 114 42.47 -26.34 7.93
N ASP A 115 41.91 -25.15 7.84
CA ASP A 115 41.70 -24.23 8.97
C ASP A 115 40.27 -24.31 9.54
N PHE A 116 39.43 -25.21 9.01
CA PHE A 116 38.06 -25.38 9.47
C PHE A 116 38.00 -26.16 10.78
N SER A 117 37.36 -25.58 11.80
CA SER A 117 37.02 -26.26 13.04
C SER A 117 35.52 -26.48 13.16
N ILE A 118 35.12 -27.70 13.50
CA ILE A 118 33.71 -28.05 13.73
C ILE A 118 33.24 -27.37 15.03
N GLU A 119 32.22 -26.52 14.92
CA GLU A 119 31.60 -25.83 16.06
C GLU A 119 30.07 -25.87 15.95
N LEU A 120 29.42 -26.04 17.10
CA LEU A 120 27.95 -26.04 17.18
C LEU A 120 27.42 -24.62 16.92
N ARG A 121 26.44 -24.50 16.02
CA ARG A 121 25.79 -23.23 15.70
C ARG A 121 24.98 -22.72 16.90
N ASN A 122 25.20 -21.46 17.27
CA ASN A 122 24.38 -20.67 18.20
C ASN A 122 24.10 -21.33 19.56
N ILE A 123 25.11 -21.96 20.18
CA ILE A 123 25.01 -22.42 21.57
C ILE A 123 26.09 -21.74 22.42
N ASP A 124 25.68 -21.06 23.48
CA ASP A 124 26.63 -20.46 24.42
C ASP A 124 27.15 -21.48 25.45
N ASP A 125 28.13 -21.08 26.26
CA ASP A 125 28.78 -21.96 27.23
C ASP A 125 27.85 -22.36 28.38
N ASP A 126 26.92 -21.49 28.76
CA ASP A 126 26.01 -21.71 29.87
C ASP A 126 24.82 -22.59 29.45
N GLU A 127 24.27 -22.38 28.26
CA GLU A 127 23.31 -23.27 27.59
C GLU A 127 23.89 -24.68 27.42
N PHE A 128 25.16 -24.77 26.99
CA PHE A 128 25.86 -26.05 26.89
C PHE A 128 26.02 -26.72 28.26
N TYR A 129 26.27 -25.96 29.32
CA TYR A 129 26.37 -26.48 30.69
C TYR A 129 25.05 -27.06 31.18
N VAL A 130 23.93 -26.35 30.98
CA VAL A 130 22.59 -26.82 31.35
C VAL A 130 22.22 -28.06 30.55
N PHE A 131 22.55 -28.09 29.25
CA PHE A 131 22.39 -29.28 28.43
C PHE A 131 23.15 -30.49 29.01
N CYS A 132 24.39 -30.30 29.46
CA CYS A 132 25.17 -31.34 30.14
C CYS A 132 24.47 -31.84 31.41
N CYS A 133 23.91 -30.94 32.22
CA CYS A 133 23.15 -31.31 33.42
C CYS A 133 21.87 -32.10 33.08
N CYS A 134 21.15 -31.70 32.03
CA CYS A 134 19.97 -32.44 31.55
C CYS A 134 20.30 -33.88 31.14
N LEU A 135 21.50 -34.14 30.60
CA LEU A 135 21.95 -35.51 30.33
C LEU A 135 22.10 -36.34 31.61
N ILE A 136 22.53 -35.73 32.71
CA ILE A 136 22.59 -36.39 34.03
C ILE A 136 21.18 -36.76 34.50
N LEU A 137 20.23 -35.82 34.37
CA LEU A 137 18.84 -36.05 34.74
C LEU A 137 18.20 -37.18 33.93
N GLN A 138 18.47 -37.24 32.62
CA GLN A 138 17.98 -38.30 31.76
C GLN A 138 18.63 -39.66 32.07
N SER A 139 19.96 -39.69 32.23
CA SER A 139 20.72 -40.94 32.38
C SER A 139 20.63 -41.52 33.79
N TYR A 140 20.81 -40.70 34.83
CA TYR A 140 20.86 -41.15 36.23
C TYR A 140 19.49 -41.10 36.90
N PHE A 141 18.76 -39.99 36.79
CA PHE A 141 17.44 -39.82 37.41
C PHE A 141 16.29 -40.43 36.59
N LYS A 142 16.56 -40.91 35.37
CA LYS A 142 15.57 -41.53 34.46
C LYS A 142 14.36 -40.63 34.17
N ARG A 143 14.54 -39.31 34.22
CA ARG A 143 13.50 -38.34 33.84
C ARG A 143 13.35 -38.31 32.31
N ASP A 144 12.13 -38.32 31.79
CA ASP A 144 11.84 -38.20 30.35
C ASP A 144 12.00 -36.75 29.89
N ILE A 145 13.24 -36.29 29.82
CA ILE A 145 13.60 -34.97 29.31
C ILE A 145 13.88 -35.11 27.82
N LYS A 146 12.89 -34.81 26.99
CA LYS A 146 13.06 -34.74 25.54
C LYS A 146 13.67 -33.39 25.17
N SER A 147 15.00 -33.30 25.19
CA SER A 147 15.69 -32.16 24.59
C SER A 147 15.52 -32.23 23.07
N ASN A 148 14.50 -31.54 22.55
CA ASN A 148 14.22 -31.46 21.12
C ASN A 148 15.01 -30.33 20.43
N LEU A 149 16.02 -29.75 21.08
CA LEU A 149 16.86 -28.71 20.52
C LEU A 149 17.71 -29.30 19.38
N PRO A 150 17.45 -28.93 18.11
CA PRO A 150 18.23 -29.45 17.00
C PRO A 150 19.57 -28.70 16.94
N PHE A 151 20.67 -29.44 17.07
CA PHE A 151 22.01 -28.89 16.84
C PHE A 151 22.39 -28.95 15.36
N TYR A 152 23.13 -27.94 14.91
CA TYR A 152 23.60 -27.84 13.53
C TYR A 152 25.11 -27.58 13.46
N TYR A 153 25.74 -28.15 12.44
CA TYR A 153 27.05 -27.73 11.96
C TYR A 153 26.92 -26.97 10.65
N ASP A 154 27.60 -25.83 10.58
CA ASP A 154 27.75 -25.05 9.35
C ASP A 154 29.13 -25.36 8.78
N ILE A 155 29.18 -26.09 7.66
CA ILE A 155 30.43 -26.54 7.03
C ILE A 155 30.46 -26.02 5.59
N PRO A 156 31.43 -25.19 5.19
CA PRO A 156 31.55 -24.74 3.82
C PRO A 156 31.96 -25.90 2.91
N ASN A 157 31.38 -25.98 1.72
CA ASN A 157 31.85 -26.89 0.68
C ASN A 157 33.07 -26.32 -0.07
N ARG A 158 33.65 -27.12 -0.96
CA ARG A 158 34.80 -26.72 -1.80
C ARG A 158 34.56 -25.46 -2.64
N GLN A 159 33.30 -25.11 -2.93
CA GLN A 159 32.92 -23.94 -3.70
C GLN A 159 32.61 -22.71 -2.82
N GLY A 160 32.77 -22.81 -1.50
CA GLY A 160 32.48 -21.75 -0.55
C GLY A 160 31.00 -21.62 -0.16
N ILE A 161 30.13 -22.53 -0.61
CA ILE A 161 28.71 -22.54 -0.20
C ILE A 161 28.61 -23.14 1.18
N MET A 162 28.00 -22.41 2.12
CA MET A 162 27.74 -22.92 3.46
C MET A 162 26.71 -24.04 3.42
N LYS A 163 27.07 -25.23 3.92
CA LYS A 163 26.16 -26.36 4.10
C LYS A 163 25.75 -26.46 5.55
N HIS A 164 24.47 -26.75 5.78
CA HIS A 164 23.88 -26.89 7.10
C HIS A 164 23.60 -28.36 7.36
N TYR A 165 24.22 -28.91 8.39
CA TYR A 165 24.08 -30.31 8.78
C TYR A 165 23.40 -30.42 10.13
N LYS A 166 22.23 -31.05 10.17
CA LYS A 166 21.57 -31.40 11.42
C LYS A 166 22.32 -32.55 12.10
N ILE A 167 22.59 -32.39 13.39
CA ILE A 167 23.36 -33.34 14.19
C ILE A 167 22.40 -34.24 14.96
N SER A 168 22.68 -35.54 14.91
CA SER A 168 22.07 -36.54 15.78
C SER A 168 23.18 -37.23 16.57
N VAL A 169 23.06 -37.24 17.89
CA VAL A 169 24.01 -37.89 18.80
C VAL A 169 23.34 -39.11 19.41
N ASN A 170 23.89 -40.29 19.15
CA ASN A 170 23.55 -41.51 19.87
C ASN A 170 24.57 -41.71 21.00
N ALA A 171 24.08 -41.77 22.23
CA ALA A 171 24.88 -41.92 23.44
C ALA A 171 24.64 -43.28 24.15
N ASP A 172 24.12 -44.29 23.43
CA ASP A 172 23.78 -45.60 24.01
C ASP A 172 25.00 -46.33 24.61
N PHE A 173 26.21 -45.99 24.17
CA PHE A 173 27.48 -46.53 24.67
C PHE A 173 28.15 -45.65 25.73
N THR A 174 27.37 -44.82 26.42
CA THR A 174 27.85 -43.97 27.51
C THR A 174 27.22 -44.33 28.86
N GLU A 175 27.96 -44.06 29.92
CA GLU A 175 27.55 -44.22 31.32
C GLU A 175 27.74 -42.90 32.06
N VAL A 176 26.79 -42.58 32.93
CA VAL A 176 26.88 -41.40 33.81
C VAL A 176 26.68 -41.85 35.26
N TYR A 177 27.62 -41.47 36.12
CA TYR A 177 27.55 -41.76 37.55
C TYR A 177 28.25 -40.66 38.37
N PRO A 178 27.87 -40.43 39.63
CA PRO A 178 28.45 -39.38 40.45
C PRO A 178 29.90 -39.72 40.86
N THR A 179 30.74 -38.69 41.02
CA THR A 179 32.08 -38.86 41.63
C THR A 179 31.98 -39.07 43.14
N GLU A 180 33.05 -39.60 43.76
CA GLU A 180 33.13 -39.75 45.21
C GLU A 180 32.93 -38.41 45.93
N GLY A 181 31.98 -38.36 46.88
CA GLY A 181 31.67 -37.16 47.66
C GLY A 181 30.66 -36.20 47.00
N THR A 182 30.15 -36.51 45.81
CA THR A 182 29.12 -35.67 45.16
C THR A 182 27.76 -35.80 45.84
N ARG A 183 27.18 -34.67 46.23
CA ARG A 183 25.82 -34.61 46.78
C ARG A 183 24.80 -34.70 45.66
N ILE A 184 24.04 -35.79 45.63
CA ILE A 184 22.96 -36.00 44.66
C ILE A 184 21.77 -35.06 45.01
N PRO A 185 21.29 -34.23 44.07
CA PRO A 185 20.08 -33.43 44.26
C PRO A 185 18.83 -34.29 44.55
N SER A 186 17.90 -33.79 45.36
CA SER A 186 16.59 -34.43 45.55
C SER A 186 15.67 -34.20 44.35
N GLU A 187 14.63 -35.01 44.19
CA GLU A 187 13.64 -34.85 43.11
C GLU A 187 13.01 -33.44 43.09
N GLU A 188 12.68 -32.88 44.26
CA GLU A 188 12.13 -31.51 44.37
C GLU A 188 13.11 -30.44 43.83
N VAL A 189 14.41 -30.64 44.05
CA VAL A 189 15.45 -29.75 43.52
C VAL A 189 15.58 -29.92 42.01
N VAL A 190 15.47 -31.15 41.51
CA VAL A 190 15.49 -31.43 40.07
C VAL A 190 14.30 -30.77 39.37
N ASP A 191 13.09 -30.87 39.93
CA ASP A 191 11.90 -30.20 39.38
C ASP A 191 12.06 -28.67 39.37
N MET A 192 12.58 -28.10 40.46
CA MET A 192 12.88 -26.67 40.56
C MET A 192 13.95 -26.21 39.55
N LEU A 193 14.95 -27.04 39.26
CA LEU A 193 15.94 -26.74 38.22
C LEU A 193 15.31 -26.75 36.82
N LEU A 194 14.43 -27.70 36.52
CA LEU A 194 13.72 -27.78 35.23
C LEU A 194 12.74 -26.62 35.00
N GLU A 195 12.19 -26.05 36.07
CA GLU A 195 11.38 -24.82 36.02
C GLU A 195 12.21 -23.55 35.76
N ASN A 196 13.54 -23.61 35.98
CA ASN A 196 14.45 -22.46 35.93
C ASN A 196 15.67 -22.75 35.03
N LEU A 197 15.43 -23.06 33.74
CA LEU A 197 16.50 -23.39 32.78
C LEU A 197 17.52 -22.25 32.58
N ASP A 198 17.09 -20.99 32.70
CA ASP A 198 17.91 -19.80 32.44
C ASP A 198 18.78 -19.39 33.65
N ASP A 199 18.58 -19.99 34.84
CA ASP A 199 19.40 -19.69 36.03
C ASP A 199 20.64 -20.59 36.10
N PHE A 200 21.64 -20.26 35.29
CA PHE A 200 22.88 -21.03 35.17
C PHE A 200 23.67 -21.16 36.48
N LYS A 201 23.56 -20.17 37.38
CA LYS A 201 24.24 -20.20 38.69
C LYS A 201 23.62 -21.24 39.60
N LEU A 202 22.30 -21.37 39.55
CA LEU A 202 21.54 -22.37 40.29
C LEU A 202 21.90 -23.79 39.80
N TRP A 203 22.01 -24.00 38.48
CA TRP A 203 22.48 -25.26 37.91
C TRP A 203 23.90 -25.61 38.38
N LYS A 204 24.86 -24.68 38.29
CA LYS A 204 26.24 -24.88 38.75
C LYS A 204 26.35 -25.13 40.26
N LYS A 205 25.39 -24.68 41.06
CA LYS A 205 25.34 -24.93 42.51
C LYS A 205 24.99 -26.39 42.84
N TYR A 206 24.05 -26.98 42.11
CA TYR A 206 23.57 -28.35 42.35
C TYR A 206 24.28 -29.41 41.51
N PHE A 207 24.84 -29.02 40.38
CA PHE A 207 25.73 -29.84 39.55
C PHE A 207 27.07 -29.10 39.40
N PRO A 208 27.95 -29.11 40.41
CA PRO A 208 29.25 -28.44 40.32
C PRO A 208 30.14 -29.03 39.22
N SER A 209 31.09 -28.24 38.75
CA SER A 209 32.04 -28.68 37.72
C SER A 209 32.81 -29.94 38.16
N LYS A 210 32.97 -30.89 37.23
CA LYS A 210 33.64 -32.19 37.46
C LYS A 210 33.06 -33.05 38.60
N SER A 211 31.80 -32.86 38.99
CA SER A 211 31.12 -33.65 40.04
C SER A 211 30.56 -34.98 39.53
N TRP A 212 30.42 -35.16 38.21
CA TRP A 212 29.94 -36.41 37.62
C TRP A 212 30.99 -37.03 36.72
N VAL A 213 30.95 -38.34 36.53
CA VAL A 213 31.75 -39.05 35.53
C VAL A 213 30.87 -39.39 34.35
N LEU A 214 31.36 -39.10 33.14
CA LEU A 214 30.78 -39.54 31.88
C LEU A 214 31.80 -40.44 31.19
N LYS A 215 31.47 -41.72 31.07
CA LYS A 215 32.38 -42.75 30.56
C LYS A 215 31.78 -43.42 29.33
N GLY A 216 32.50 -43.43 28.21
CA GLY A 216 32.03 -44.08 26.99
C GLY A 216 32.47 -43.42 25.70
N PHE A 217 31.73 -43.67 24.63
CA PHE A 217 31.80 -42.90 23.38
C PHE A 217 30.38 -42.66 22.83
N SER A 218 30.24 -41.65 22.00
CA SER A 218 28.98 -41.35 21.30
C SER A 218 29.17 -41.51 19.80
N ILE A 219 28.08 -41.76 19.09
CA ILE A 219 28.04 -41.75 17.63
C ILE A 219 27.37 -40.47 17.19
N VAL A 220 28.06 -39.69 16.37
CA VAL A 220 27.53 -38.47 15.75
C VAL A 220 27.20 -38.78 14.31
N SER A 221 25.94 -38.55 13.94
CA SER A 221 25.44 -38.67 12.57
C SER A 221 24.95 -37.32 12.08
N LEU A 222 25.26 -36.96 10.85
CA LEU A 222 24.87 -35.71 10.22
C LEU A 222 23.91 -35.95 9.06
N VAL A 223 22.90 -35.09 8.95
CA VAL A 223 21.98 -35.04 7.81
C VAL A 223 22.09 -33.66 7.19
N ASP A 224 22.41 -33.61 5.89
CA ASP A 224 22.40 -32.35 5.13
C ASP A 224 20.96 -31.82 5.06
N CYS A 225 20.73 -30.66 5.67
CA CYS A 225 19.46 -29.96 5.68
C CYS A 225 19.60 -28.56 5.07
N THR A 226 20.59 -28.37 4.19
CA THR A 226 20.93 -27.06 3.61
C THR A 226 19.74 -26.45 2.87
N SER A 227 19.01 -27.25 2.09
CA SER A 227 17.87 -26.75 1.30
C SER A 227 16.70 -26.33 2.21
N GLU A 228 16.46 -27.04 3.30
CA GLU A 228 15.41 -26.76 4.28
C GLU A 228 15.72 -25.50 5.08
N VAL A 229 16.97 -25.35 5.54
CA VAL A 229 17.44 -24.16 6.26
C VAL A 229 17.38 -22.94 5.34
N ALA A 230 17.93 -23.04 4.13
CA ALA A 230 17.88 -21.95 3.17
C ALA A 230 16.45 -21.55 2.79
N LEU A 231 15.53 -22.52 2.65
CA LEU A 231 14.11 -22.22 2.42
C LEU A 231 13.47 -21.48 3.61
N SER A 232 13.82 -21.87 4.84
CA SER A 232 13.36 -21.19 6.06
C SER A 232 13.89 -19.76 6.11
N ASP A 233 15.17 -19.57 5.81
CA ASP A 233 15.81 -18.25 5.80
C ASP A 233 15.21 -17.35 4.70
N LEU A 234 14.99 -17.89 3.48
CA LEU A 234 14.25 -17.19 2.43
C LEU A 234 12.88 -16.73 2.93
N LYS A 235 12.17 -17.59 3.66
CA LYS A 235 10.86 -17.28 4.22
C LYS A 235 10.91 -16.12 5.21
N SER A 236 11.83 -16.19 6.16
CA SER A 236 12.01 -15.14 7.14
C SER A 236 12.43 -13.81 6.49
N THR A 237 13.35 -13.83 5.53
CA THR A 237 13.80 -12.61 4.83
C THR A 237 12.69 -11.97 4.01
N MET A 238 11.90 -12.76 3.26
CA MET A 238 10.84 -12.24 2.40
C MET A 238 9.64 -11.66 3.19
N ILE A 239 9.39 -12.14 4.41
CA ILE A 239 8.40 -11.57 5.34
C ILE A 239 8.86 -10.23 5.93
N ARG A 240 10.18 -10.11 6.19
CA ARG A 240 10.82 -8.95 6.82
C ARG A 240 10.99 -7.74 5.92
N ILE A 241 10.72 -7.86 4.62
CA ILE A 241 10.79 -6.72 3.70
C ILE A 241 9.81 -5.64 4.16
N ASP A 242 10.36 -4.55 4.70
CA ASP A 242 9.63 -3.39 5.18
C ASP A 242 9.43 -2.38 4.03
N PRO A 243 8.19 -2.08 3.63
CA PRO A 243 7.88 -1.07 2.62
C PRO A 243 8.35 0.36 2.98
N GLU A 244 8.53 0.66 4.28
CA GLU A 244 9.02 1.97 4.73
C GLU A 244 10.54 2.08 4.72
N ASN A 245 11.25 0.95 4.77
CA ASN A 245 12.70 0.89 4.81
C ASN A 245 13.20 -0.25 3.92
N ILE A 246 13.04 -0.05 2.62
CA ILE A 246 13.34 -1.03 1.57
C ILE A 246 14.87 -1.04 1.35
N LYS A 247 15.64 -1.50 2.34
CA LYS A 247 17.03 -1.88 2.12
C LYS A 247 17.03 -3.32 1.62
N PRO A 248 17.63 -3.62 0.45
CA PRO A 248 17.83 -4.99 0.03
C PRO A 248 18.65 -5.72 1.09
N ASP A 249 18.17 -6.87 1.55
CA ASP A 249 18.98 -7.76 2.34
C ASP A 249 20.00 -8.42 1.39
N GLU A 250 21.25 -7.97 1.43
CA GLU A 250 22.35 -8.52 0.63
C GLU A 250 22.51 -10.04 0.85
N ASN A 251 21.99 -10.56 1.96
CA ASN A 251 21.99 -11.98 2.29
C ASN A 251 21.14 -12.84 1.32
N LEU A 252 20.20 -12.26 0.57
CA LEU A 252 19.36 -13.02 -0.38
C LEU A 252 20.17 -13.78 -1.44
N VAL A 253 21.28 -13.20 -1.90
CA VAL A 253 22.17 -13.85 -2.87
C VAL A 253 22.75 -15.13 -2.26
N GLU A 254 23.26 -15.05 -1.03
CA GLU A 254 23.85 -16.20 -0.32
C GLU A 254 22.82 -17.28 -0.01
N ILE A 255 21.61 -16.89 0.37
CA ILE A 255 20.52 -17.84 0.60
C ILE A 255 20.15 -18.58 -0.71
N PHE A 256 20.06 -17.87 -1.84
CA PHE A 256 19.79 -18.53 -3.13
C PHE A 256 20.94 -19.42 -3.61
N LYS A 257 22.21 -19.02 -3.41
CA LYS A 257 23.38 -19.87 -3.69
C LYS A 257 23.29 -21.18 -2.92
N SER A 258 22.95 -21.10 -1.63
CA SER A 258 22.76 -22.26 -0.75
C SER A 258 21.57 -23.13 -1.18
N TYR A 259 20.42 -22.52 -1.46
CA TYR A 259 19.20 -23.22 -1.84
C TYR A 259 19.29 -23.96 -3.18
N PHE A 260 19.88 -23.33 -4.20
CA PHE A 260 20.06 -23.92 -5.53
C PHE A 260 21.33 -24.73 -5.68
N ASP A 261 22.24 -24.68 -4.72
CA ASP A 261 23.58 -25.27 -4.81
C ASP A 261 24.30 -24.77 -6.07
N VAL A 262 24.44 -23.45 -6.18
CA VAL A 262 25.15 -22.74 -7.26
C VAL A 262 26.02 -21.66 -6.62
N ALA A 263 27.34 -21.78 -6.74
CA ALA A 263 28.27 -20.86 -6.07
C ALA A 263 28.26 -19.46 -6.70
N GLU A 264 28.26 -19.39 -8.02
CA GLU A 264 28.20 -18.14 -8.78
C GLU A 264 26.78 -17.96 -9.33
N LEU A 265 25.89 -17.45 -8.48
CA LEU A 265 24.50 -17.18 -8.81
C LEU A 265 24.22 -15.67 -8.73
N SER A 266 23.56 -15.17 -9.77
CA SER A 266 22.90 -13.87 -9.75
C SER A 266 21.42 -14.05 -10.08
N PHE A 267 20.59 -13.11 -9.64
CA PHE A 267 19.16 -13.17 -9.87
C PHE A 267 18.59 -11.76 -10.09
N GLY A 268 17.43 -11.70 -10.71
CA GLY A 268 16.73 -10.46 -11.00
C GLY A 268 15.23 -10.61 -10.98
N LEU A 269 14.55 -9.48 -10.84
CA LEU A 269 13.10 -9.40 -10.87
C LEU A 269 12.67 -8.09 -11.54
N MET A 270 11.81 -8.20 -12.54
CA MET A 270 11.09 -7.06 -13.11
C MET A 270 9.58 -7.23 -12.90
N LEU A 271 8.92 -6.16 -12.48
CA LEU A 271 7.46 -6.16 -12.34
C LEU A 271 6.79 -5.91 -13.70
N PHE A 272 5.66 -6.54 -13.94
CA PHE A 272 4.89 -6.32 -15.15
C PHE A 272 3.90 -5.17 -14.96
N ASN A 273 4.06 -4.09 -15.71
CA ASN A 273 3.09 -3.01 -15.80
C ASN A 273 2.05 -3.35 -16.86
N LYS A 274 0.84 -3.69 -16.40
CA LYS A 274 -0.29 -4.06 -17.26
C LYS A 274 -0.74 -2.93 -18.19
N LYS A 275 -0.70 -1.68 -17.72
CA LYS A 275 -1.17 -0.50 -18.47
C LYS A 275 -0.28 -0.24 -19.68
N ASP A 276 1.03 -0.27 -19.47
CA ASP A 276 2.03 0.00 -20.51
C ASP A 276 2.47 -1.28 -21.25
N GLN A 277 1.98 -2.46 -20.83
CA GLN A 277 2.38 -3.79 -21.31
C GLN A 277 3.90 -3.97 -21.37
N ARG A 278 4.60 -3.57 -20.30
CA ARG A 278 6.06 -3.61 -20.23
C ARG A 278 6.55 -4.12 -18.88
N LEU A 279 7.78 -4.62 -18.88
CA LEU A 279 8.51 -4.91 -17.65
C LEU A 279 9.19 -3.65 -17.12
N GLU A 280 9.09 -3.44 -15.82
CA GLU A 280 9.68 -2.31 -15.12
C GLU A 280 10.70 -2.81 -14.10
N LYS A 281 11.90 -2.21 -14.12
CA LYS A 281 12.93 -2.44 -13.11
C LYS A 281 12.47 -1.87 -11.78
N LEU A 282 12.90 -2.52 -10.69
CA LEU A 282 12.70 -2.04 -9.32
C LEU A 282 13.90 -1.19 -8.89
N PRO A 283 13.80 0.15 -8.84
CA PRO A 283 14.96 1.03 -8.62
C PRO A 283 15.70 0.75 -7.30
N ILE A 284 14.97 0.26 -6.30
CA ILE A 284 15.49 0.00 -4.96
C ILE A 284 16.44 -1.20 -4.91
N TYR A 285 16.23 -2.15 -5.83
CA TYR A 285 17.00 -3.38 -5.93
C TYR A 285 18.00 -3.35 -7.09
N GLU A 286 18.28 -2.19 -7.70
CA GLU A 286 19.25 -2.08 -8.80
C GLU A 286 20.64 -2.61 -8.42
N ASN A 287 21.02 -2.53 -7.14
CA ASN A 287 22.31 -3.02 -6.64
C ASN A 287 22.33 -4.55 -6.38
N VAL A 288 21.16 -5.21 -6.33
CA VAL A 288 21.03 -6.65 -6.04
C VAL A 288 20.58 -7.44 -7.27
N PHE A 289 19.71 -6.85 -8.09
CA PHE A 289 19.14 -7.50 -9.25
C PHE A 289 19.99 -7.30 -10.50
N THR A 290 20.51 -8.41 -11.03
CA THR A 290 20.96 -8.48 -12.41
C THR A 290 19.74 -8.71 -13.30
N ASN A 291 19.54 -7.93 -14.37
CA ASN A 291 18.40 -8.10 -15.28
C ASN A 291 18.87 -8.36 -16.72
N HIS A 292 19.98 -9.10 -16.88
CA HIS A 292 20.67 -9.24 -18.16
C HIS A 292 19.88 -10.11 -19.14
N ILE A 293 19.17 -11.14 -18.67
CA ILE A 293 18.34 -11.99 -19.54
C ILE A 293 17.08 -11.25 -19.95
N LEU A 294 16.48 -10.51 -19.02
CA LEU A 294 15.31 -9.69 -19.28
C LEU A 294 15.66 -8.53 -20.24
N ASP A 295 16.82 -7.89 -20.08
CA ASP A 295 17.33 -6.89 -21.03
C ASP A 295 17.65 -7.55 -22.40
N PHE A 296 18.20 -8.77 -22.43
CA PHE A 296 18.35 -9.56 -23.66
C PHE A 296 16.99 -9.77 -24.35
N TRP A 297 15.96 -10.21 -23.62
CA TRP A 297 14.61 -10.41 -24.15
C TRP A 297 13.99 -9.11 -24.68
N ILE A 298 14.08 -8.01 -23.90
CA ILE A 298 13.53 -6.71 -24.27
C ILE A 298 14.20 -6.17 -25.54
N ASN A 299 15.52 -6.34 -25.68
CA ASN A 299 16.28 -5.83 -26.81
C ASN A 299 16.25 -6.74 -28.06
N THR A 300 15.78 -7.98 -27.93
CA THR A 300 15.71 -8.93 -29.04
C THR A 300 14.49 -8.69 -29.95
N PHE A 301 13.35 -8.36 -29.35
CA PHE A 301 12.07 -8.23 -30.06
C PHE A 301 11.67 -6.77 -30.21
N ASP A 302 11.00 -6.41 -31.31
CA ASP A 302 10.39 -5.10 -31.48
C ASP A 302 9.19 -4.90 -30.53
N ALA A 303 8.67 -3.67 -30.44
CA ALA A 303 7.64 -3.33 -29.48
C ALA A 303 6.31 -4.08 -29.68
N GLU A 304 5.96 -4.43 -30.91
CA GLU A 304 4.72 -5.11 -31.25
C GLU A 304 4.83 -6.60 -30.90
N THR A 305 5.93 -7.24 -31.32
CA THR A 305 6.25 -8.64 -30.98
C THR A 305 6.38 -8.85 -29.46
N ARG A 306 6.92 -7.89 -28.70
CA ARG A 306 6.96 -7.97 -27.23
C ARG A 306 5.58 -7.98 -26.60
N LYS A 307 4.68 -7.10 -27.07
CA LYS A 307 3.29 -7.06 -26.56
C LYS A 307 2.56 -8.36 -26.83
N GLU A 308 2.71 -8.93 -28.03
CA GLU A 308 2.16 -10.24 -28.35
C GLU A 308 2.77 -11.35 -27.48
N THR A 309 4.09 -11.32 -27.25
CA THR A 309 4.78 -12.32 -26.42
C THR A 309 4.31 -12.27 -24.97
N PHE A 310 4.23 -11.09 -24.36
CA PHE A 310 3.70 -10.95 -22.99
C PHE A 310 2.22 -11.34 -22.90
N THR A 311 1.44 -11.04 -23.94
CA THR A 311 0.04 -11.47 -24.03
C THR A 311 -0.06 -12.99 -24.12
N ASN A 312 0.81 -13.64 -24.89
CA ASN A 312 0.87 -15.10 -25.02
C ASN A 312 1.32 -15.78 -23.71
N LEU A 313 2.19 -15.15 -22.91
CA LEU A 313 2.57 -15.67 -21.59
C LEU A 313 1.38 -15.77 -20.62
N ASN A 314 0.34 -14.95 -20.78
CA ASN A 314 -0.90 -15.11 -20.00
C ASN A 314 -1.67 -16.40 -20.34
N TYR A 315 -1.49 -16.93 -21.55
CA TYR A 315 -2.14 -18.17 -22.00
C TYR A 315 -1.24 -19.42 -21.88
N ASN A 316 0.09 -19.24 -21.93
CA ASN A 316 1.07 -20.34 -21.87
C ASN A 316 2.34 -19.90 -21.13
N SER A 317 2.23 -19.79 -19.80
CA SER A 317 3.30 -19.37 -18.89
C SER A 317 4.31 -20.49 -18.61
N ARG A 318 5.18 -20.79 -19.59
CA ARG A 318 6.26 -21.78 -19.38
C ARG A 318 7.54 -21.10 -18.93
N PRO A 319 8.15 -21.55 -17.82
CA PRO A 319 9.51 -21.16 -17.48
C PRO A 319 10.49 -21.62 -18.56
N ILE A 320 11.56 -20.87 -18.73
CA ILE A 320 12.63 -21.17 -19.68
C ILE A 320 13.86 -21.52 -18.89
N VAL A 321 14.49 -22.65 -19.23
CA VAL A 321 15.71 -23.12 -18.58
C VAL A 321 16.73 -23.44 -19.66
N VAL A 322 17.89 -22.77 -19.58
CA VAL A 322 19.02 -23.01 -20.47
C VAL A 322 20.18 -23.49 -19.61
N SER A 323 20.44 -24.79 -19.66
CA SER A 323 21.55 -25.40 -18.91
C SER A 323 22.91 -25.00 -19.49
N ASN A 324 23.01 -24.81 -20.81
CA ASN A 324 24.23 -24.33 -21.43
C ASN A 324 23.88 -23.47 -22.66
N ILE A 325 24.30 -22.20 -22.66
CA ILE A 325 24.05 -21.30 -23.81
C ILE A 325 24.73 -21.78 -25.08
N GLU A 326 25.80 -22.59 -24.98
CA GLU A 326 26.48 -23.13 -26.14
C GLU A 326 25.66 -24.22 -26.85
N ASN A 327 24.60 -24.73 -26.23
CA ASN A 327 23.67 -25.66 -26.86
C ASN A 327 22.49 -24.97 -27.54
N LEU A 328 22.40 -23.63 -27.51
CA LEU A 328 21.36 -22.89 -28.20
C LEU A 328 21.56 -22.95 -29.72
N ASP A 329 20.45 -22.87 -30.47
CA ASP A 329 20.47 -22.89 -31.92
C ASP A 329 21.30 -21.73 -32.51
N HIS A 330 21.91 -21.97 -33.68
CA HIS A 330 22.74 -20.98 -34.35
C HIS A 330 21.97 -19.69 -34.71
N SER A 331 20.67 -19.81 -34.99
CA SER A 331 19.79 -18.65 -35.24
C SER A 331 19.74 -17.72 -34.02
N VAL A 332 19.64 -18.27 -32.81
CA VAL A 332 19.62 -17.50 -31.55
C VAL A 332 21.00 -16.88 -31.27
N LYS A 333 22.07 -17.64 -31.49
CA LYS A 333 23.45 -17.15 -31.29
C LYS A 333 23.83 -16.01 -32.24
N SER A 334 23.18 -15.93 -33.40
CA SER A 334 23.44 -14.87 -34.40
C SER A 334 22.74 -13.54 -34.11
N LEU A 335 21.87 -13.47 -33.10
CA LEU A 335 21.16 -12.25 -32.73
C LEU A 335 22.13 -11.22 -32.12
N PRO A 336 22.01 -9.91 -32.46
CA PRO A 336 22.86 -8.87 -31.87
C PRO A 336 22.78 -8.82 -30.33
N SER A 337 21.60 -9.10 -29.79
CA SER A 337 21.33 -9.15 -28.35
C SER A 337 22.08 -10.29 -27.65
N PHE A 338 22.49 -11.35 -28.34
CA PHE A 338 23.21 -12.48 -27.74
C PHE A 338 24.55 -12.05 -27.10
N SER A 339 25.14 -10.94 -27.57
CA SER A 339 26.31 -10.30 -26.96
C SER A 339 26.11 -10.02 -25.46
N ILE A 340 24.90 -9.64 -25.03
CA ILE A 340 24.57 -9.38 -23.63
C ILE A 340 24.88 -10.60 -22.74
N LEU A 341 24.64 -11.82 -23.23
CA LEU A 341 24.94 -13.03 -22.46
C LEU A 341 26.45 -13.25 -22.32
N ARG A 342 27.22 -13.00 -23.39
CA ARG A 342 28.68 -13.16 -23.40
C ARG A 342 29.39 -12.08 -22.59
N ASP A 343 28.99 -10.82 -22.76
CA ASP A 343 29.60 -9.67 -22.10
C ASP A 343 29.41 -9.72 -20.58
N ASN A 344 28.33 -10.35 -20.11
CA ASN A 344 28.05 -10.57 -18.69
C ASN A 344 28.45 -11.97 -18.20
N ASN A 345 29.21 -12.73 -18.99
CA ASN A 345 29.72 -14.06 -18.66
C ASN A 345 28.64 -15.06 -18.22
N ILE A 346 27.48 -15.11 -18.89
CA ILE A 346 26.37 -16.00 -18.53
C ILE A 346 26.43 -17.27 -19.36
N ASN A 347 26.62 -18.43 -18.73
CA ASN A 347 26.63 -19.72 -19.42
C ASN A 347 25.43 -20.62 -19.12
N SER A 348 24.68 -20.34 -18.05
CA SER A 348 23.44 -21.04 -17.69
C SER A 348 22.45 -20.07 -17.06
N PHE A 349 21.16 -20.18 -17.39
CA PHE A 349 20.12 -19.31 -16.81
C PHE A 349 18.75 -19.97 -16.76
N MET A 350 17.86 -19.40 -15.95
CA MET A 350 16.42 -19.66 -15.98
C MET A 350 15.61 -18.37 -15.90
N VAL A 351 14.50 -18.30 -16.64
CA VAL A 351 13.54 -17.18 -16.60
C VAL A 351 12.18 -17.74 -16.25
N ILE A 352 11.55 -17.17 -15.24
CA ILE A 352 10.35 -17.71 -14.60
C ILE A 352 9.27 -16.62 -14.56
N PRO A 353 8.15 -16.79 -15.29
CA PRO A 353 7.01 -15.90 -15.17
C PRO A 353 6.28 -16.17 -13.84
N ILE A 354 6.09 -15.13 -13.04
CA ILE A 354 5.31 -15.18 -11.80
C ILE A 354 3.88 -14.76 -12.13
N MET A 355 2.95 -15.72 -12.03
CA MET A 355 1.55 -15.55 -12.43
C MET A 355 0.63 -15.45 -11.22
N LYS A 356 -0.47 -14.71 -11.37
CA LYS A 356 -1.59 -14.67 -10.41
C LYS A 356 -2.90 -14.65 -11.17
N ASP A 357 -3.82 -15.56 -10.87
CA ASP A 357 -5.15 -15.60 -11.47
C ASP A 357 -5.14 -15.55 -13.02
N GLY A 358 -4.12 -16.14 -13.65
CA GLY A 358 -3.93 -16.14 -15.11
C GLY A 358 -3.23 -14.90 -15.68
N GLU A 359 -2.78 -13.97 -14.84
CA GLU A 359 -2.11 -12.73 -15.25
C GLU A 359 -0.63 -12.72 -14.84
N LEU A 360 0.23 -12.23 -15.74
CA LEU A 360 1.64 -12.01 -15.46
C LEU A 360 1.82 -10.86 -14.46
N MET A 361 2.45 -11.15 -13.31
CA MET A 361 2.74 -10.17 -12.27
C MET A 361 4.18 -9.67 -12.34
N ALA A 362 5.12 -10.59 -12.61
CA ALA A 362 6.55 -10.29 -12.70
C ALA A 362 7.28 -11.35 -13.52
N MET A 363 8.49 -11.04 -13.95
CA MET A 363 9.44 -12.01 -14.48
C MET A 363 10.67 -12.05 -13.58
N MET A 364 11.06 -13.26 -13.18
CA MET A 364 12.25 -13.51 -12.37
C MET A 364 13.31 -14.20 -13.22
N GLU A 365 14.56 -13.77 -13.12
CA GLU A 365 15.70 -14.41 -13.76
C GLU A 365 16.70 -14.94 -12.73
N PHE A 366 17.39 -16.03 -13.08
CA PHE A 366 18.58 -16.50 -12.39
C PHE A 366 19.65 -16.84 -13.41
N THR A 367 20.89 -16.46 -13.15
CA THR A 367 22.01 -16.57 -14.08
C THR A 367 23.25 -17.10 -13.39
N SER A 368 24.12 -17.76 -14.15
CA SER A 368 25.39 -18.28 -13.66
C SER A 368 26.43 -18.36 -14.80
N PRO A 369 27.71 -18.06 -14.52
CA PRO A 369 28.82 -18.30 -15.44
C PRO A 369 29.19 -19.78 -15.56
N ILE A 370 28.69 -20.65 -14.68
CA ILE A 370 29.01 -22.07 -14.69
C ILE A 370 27.96 -22.81 -15.53
N ALA A 371 28.41 -23.46 -16.61
CA ALA A 371 27.52 -24.27 -17.44
C ALA A 371 26.91 -25.45 -16.66
N ASN A 372 25.68 -25.82 -17.02
CA ASN A 372 24.83 -26.83 -16.39
C ASN A 372 24.40 -26.52 -14.94
N SER A 373 24.61 -25.28 -14.47
CA SER A 373 24.21 -24.85 -13.14
C SER A 373 22.71 -24.81 -12.94
N PHE A 374 21.92 -24.43 -13.95
CA PHE A 374 20.46 -24.48 -13.89
C PHE A 374 19.90 -25.58 -14.79
N ASN A 375 18.90 -26.29 -14.29
CA ASN A 375 18.24 -27.40 -14.98
C ASN A 375 16.82 -27.60 -14.42
N GLY A 376 16.06 -28.53 -15.00
CA GLY A 376 14.68 -28.80 -14.60
C GLY A 376 14.49 -29.16 -13.13
N LEU A 377 15.48 -29.79 -12.47
CA LEU A 377 15.42 -30.10 -11.04
C LEU A 377 15.50 -28.83 -10.20
N LYS A 378 16.35 -27.86 -10.58
CA LYS A 378 16.43 -26.56 -9.90
C LYS A 378 15.18 -25.72 -10.16
N LEU A 379 14.61 -25.77 -11.36
CA LEU A 379 13.32 -25.13 -11.62
C LEU A 379 12.23 -25.69 -10.71
N LYS A 380 12.17 -27.02 -10.49
CA LYS A 380 11.18 -27.62 -9.59
C LYS A 380 11.29 -27.11 -8.15
N LYS A 381 12.50 -26.74 -7.70
CA LYS A 381 12.68 -26.11 -6.38
C LYS A 381 11.92 -24.78 -6.24
N MET A 382 11.64 -24.06 -7.34
CA MET A 382 10.88 -22.81 -7.32
C MET A 382 9.45 -22.99 -6.80
N GLU A 383 8.84 -24.16 -7.02
CA GLU A 383 7.47 -24.46 -6.60
C GLU A 383 7.27 -24.25 -5.09
N PHE A 384 8.30 -24.49 -4.28
CA PHE A 384 8.22 -24.42 -2.81
C PHE A 384 8.23 -22.99 -2.24
N PHE A 385 8.53 -21.97 -3.04
CA PHE A 385 8.59 -20.58 -2.58
C PHE A 385 8.01 -19.54 -3.55
N THR A 386 7.41 -19.98 -4.67
CA THR A 386 6.78 -19.09 -5.65
C THR A 386 5.62 -18.31 -5.05
N ASP A 387 4.77 -18.95 -4.24
CA ASP A 387 3.64 -18.30 -3.56
C ASP A 387 4.10 -17.16 -2.64
N MET A 388 5.28 -17.32 -2.03
CA MET A 388 5.85 -16.29 -1.18
C MET A 388 6.39 -15.12 -1.97
N ILE A 389 7.06 -15.37 -3.10
CA ILE A 389 7.43 -14.29 -4.04
C ILE A 389 6.18 -13.53 -4.47
N LEU A 390 5.12 -14.25 -4.82
CA LEU A 390 3.85 -13.66 -5.23
C LEU A 390 3.23 -12.83 -4.10
N PHE A 391 3.25 -13.31 -2.86
CA PHE A 391 2.81 -12.56 -1.69
C PHE A 391 3.61 -11.25 -1.53
N SER A 392 4.93 -11.31 -1.58
CA SER A 392 5.80 -10.13 -1.45
C SER A 392 5.58 -9.11 -2.58
N ILE A 393 5.39 -9.57 -3.83
CA ILE A 393 5.08 -8.69 -4.97
C ILE A 393 3.71 -8.01 -4.79
N ASN A 394 2.69 -8.76 -4.36
CA ASN A 394 1.36 -8.20 -4.12
C ASN A 394 1.39 -7.16 -3.00
N ARG A 395 2.06 -7.47 -1.90
CA ARG A 395 2.25 -6.54 -0.78
C ARG A 395 2.96 -5.27 -1.25
N PHE A 396 4.07 -5.40 -1.96
CA PHE A 396 4.80 -4.24 -2.51
C PHE A 396 3.91 -3.40 -3.44
N SER A 397 3.15 -4.03 -4.33
CA SER A 397 2.26 -3.34 -5.27
C SER A 397 1.11 -2.60 -4.55
N PHE A 398 0.54 -3.22 -3.52
CA PHE A 398 -0.51 -2.62 -2.69
C PHE A 398 0.02 -1.37 -1.96
N GLU A 399 1.17 -1.50 -1.28
CA GLU A 399 1.82 -0.41 -0.55
C GLU A 399 2.24 0.73 -1.48
N LYS A 400 2.84 0.41 -2.63
CA LYS A 400 3.15 1.40 -3.69
C LYS A 400 1.91 2.19 -4.08
N ASN A 401 0.80 1.51 -4.36
CA ASN A 401 -0.45 2.16 -4.74
C ASN A 401 -1.00 3.04 -3.61
N TYR A 402 -0.96 2.55 -2.36
CA TYR A 402 -1.40 3.31 -1.20
C TYR A 402 -0.57 4.59 -1.00
N GLN A 403 0.75 4.52 -1.13
CA GLN A 403 1.63 5.69 -1.03
C GLN A 403 1.40 6.68 -2.18
N ILE A 404 1.18 6.20 -3.41
CA ILE A 404 0.81 7.07 -4.54
C ILE A 404 -0.49 7.81 -4.25
N GLU A 405 -1.52 7.12 -3.76
CA GLU A 405 -2.80 7.76 -3.39
C GLU A 405 -2.62 8.77 -2.26
N ALA A 406 -1.80 8.46 -1.25
CA ALA A 406 -1.49 9.39 -0.16
C ALA A 406 -0.77 10.65 -0.66
N ILE A 407 0.17 10.52 -1.61
CA ILE A 407 0.81 11.67 -2.28
C ILE A 407 -0.25 12.49 -3.01
N ILE A 408 -1.16 11.85 -3.74
CA ILE A 408 -2.23 12.55 -4.48
C ILE A 408 -3.14 13.33 -3.51
N GLN A 409 -3.59 12.69 -2.44
CA GLN A 409 -4.47 13.31 -1.45
C GLN A 409 -3.79 14.49 -0.72
N ARG A 410 -2.50 14.34 -0.37
CA ARG A 410 -1.72 15.38 0.32
C ARG A 410 -1.51 16.61 -0.58
N GLU A 411 -1.10 16.38 -1.83
CA GLU A 411 -0.64 17.44 -2.73
C GLU A 411 -1.77 18.04 -3.59
N TYR A 412 -2.79 17.27 -3.96
CA TYR A 412 -3.77 17.66 -4.99
C TYR A 412 -5.26 17.61 -4.58
N THR A 413 -5.63 16.98 -3.46
CA THR A 413 -7.03 16.81 -2.97
C THR A 413 -7.96 16.02 -3.91
N THR A 414 -9.28 16.18 -3.77
CA THR A 414 -10.29 15.44 -4.54
C THR A 414 -10.24 15.86 -6.00
N ILE A 415 -9.73 14.95 -6.84
CA ILE A 415 -9.58 15.15 -8.28
C ILE A 415 -10.67 14.37 -9.03
N HIS A 416 -11.23 14.99 -10.06
CA HIS A 416 -12.20 14.34 -10.94
C HIS A 416 -11.56 13.17 -11.74
N ASP A 417 -12.26 12.04 -11.84
CA ASP A 417 -11.75 10.79 -12.45
C ASP A 417 -11.14 10.96 -13.85
N SER A 418 -11.78 11.76 -14.71
CA SER A 418 -11.30 12.06 -16.07
C SER A 418 -9.87 12.62 -16.13
N VAL A 419 -9.36 13.24 -15.06
CA VAL A 419 -8.03 13.85 -15.04
C VAL A 419 -7.06 13.19 -14.04
N VAL A 420 -7.57 12.32 -13.14
CA VAL A 420 -6.79 11.69 -12.05
C VAL A 420 -5.57 10.93 -12.56
N TRP A 421 -5.66 10.33 -13.75
CA TRP A 421 -4.57 9.56 -14.36
C TRP A 421 -3.29 10.39 -14.51
N LYS A 422 -3.40 11.69 -14.79
CA LYS A 422 -2.25 12.58 -15.00
C LYS A 422 -1.58 12.95 -13.68
N PHE A 423 -2.38 13.09 -12.61
CA PHE A 423 -1.90 13.28 -11.25
C PHE A 423 -1.20 12.02 -10.73
N ARG A 424 -1.81 10.85 -10.96
CA ARG A 424 -1.22 9.56 -10.61
C ARG A 424 0.12 9.34 -11.31
N ASN A 425 0.22 9.63 -12.60
CA ASN A 425 1.48 9.52 -13.33
C ASN A 425 2.58 10.45 -12.78
N GLU A 426 2.27 11.66 -12.32
CA GLU A 426 3.27 12.54 -11.68
C GLU A 426 3.63 12.08 -10.25
N ALA A 427 2.66 11.62 -9.47
CA ALA A 427 2.89 11.04 -8.16
C ALA A 427 3.76 9.76 -8.24
N GLU A 428 3.56 8.93 -9.26
CA GLU A 428 4.41 7.76 -9.54
C GLU A 428 5.86 8.15 -9.84
N LYS A 429 6.09 9.22 -10.64
CA LYS A 429 7.45 9.72 -10.89
C LYS A 429 8.11 10.23 -9.61
N TYR A 430 7.38 10.97 -8.80
CA TYR A 430 7.87 11.46 -7.51
C TYR A 430 8.20 10.30 -6.56
N PHE A 431 7.32 9.31 -6.46
CA PHE A 431 7.54 8.11 -5.66
C PHE A 431 8.78 7.32 -6.12
N ASN A 432 8.90 7.04 -7.42
CA ASN A 432 10.07 6.34 -7.98
C ASN A 432 11.38 7.11 -7.77
N ALA A 433 11.34 8.44 -7.83
CA ALA A 433 12.50 9.29 -7.54
C ALA A 433 12.88 9.25 -6.05
N SER A 434 11.89 9.29 -5.15
CA SER A 434 12.08 9.14 -3.70
C SER A 434 12.76 7.80 -3.36
N LEU A 435 12.27 6.71 -3.96
CA LEU A 435 12.88 5.38 -3.84
C LEU A 435 14.35 5.34 -4.30
N SER A 436 14.66 6.06 -5.37
CA SER A 436 16.02 6.17 -5.92
C SER A 436 16.90 7.19 -5.18
N LYS A 437 16.41 7.80 -4.09
CA LYS A 437 17.05 8.93 -3.37
C LYS A 437 17.39 10.12 -4.27
N LYS A 438 16.61 10.32 -5.33
CA LYS A 438 16.74 11.45 -6.27
C LYS A 438 15.78 12.56 -5.86
N ILE A 439 16.24 13.80 -5.92
CA ILE A 439 15.37 14.97 -5.70
C ILE A 439 14.46 15.12 -6.92
N TYR A 440 13.14 15.07 -6.70
CA TYR A 440 12.14 15.33 -7.72
C TYR A 440 11.10 16.31 -7.20
N THR A 441 10.89 17.39 -7.95
CA THR A 441 9.83 18.37 -7.68
C THR A 441 8.62 18.04 -8.53
N LEU A 442 7.46 17.87 -7.90
CA LEU A 442 6.19 17.65 -8.61
C LEU A 442 5.96 18.78 -9.61
N LYS A 443 5.70 18.40 -10.86
CA LYS A 443 5.42 19.37 -11.92
C LYS A 443 3.95 19.79 -11.86
N GLN A 444 3.68 21.02 -12.26
CA GLN A 444 2.32 21.51 -12.41
C GLN A 444 1.62 20.78 -13.56
N ILE A 445 0.37 20.42 -13.32
CA ILE A 445 -0.44 19.66 -14.26
C ILE A 445 -1.28 20.64 -15.08
N SER A 446 -1.08 20.63 -16.40
CA SER A 446 -1.83 21.44 -17.35
C SER A 446 -2.45 20.57 -18.43
N PHE A 447 -3.66 20.90 -18.87
CA PHE A 447 -4.30 20.33 -20.04
C PHE A 447 -4.46 21.41 -21.08
N LYS A 448 -3.96 21.15 -22.28
CA LYS A 448 -3.95 22.13 -23.37
C LYS A 448 -5.02 21.81 -24.41
N ASN A 449 -5.41 22.81 -25.20
CA ASN A 449 -6.27 22.66 -26.37
C ASN A 449 -7.63 22.01 -26.08
N LEU A 450 -8.29 22.44 -25.00
CA LEU A 450 -9.60 21.94 -24.58
C LEU A 450 -10.73 22.78 -25.16
N THR A 451 -11.88 22.17 -25.40
CA THR A 451 -13.12 22.87 -25.72
C THR A 451 -13.90 23.10 -24.42
N PRO A 452 -14.16 24.35 -24.03
CA PRO A 452 -14.99 24.63 -22.88
C PRO A 452 -16.48 24.58 -23.24
N LEU A 453 -17.32 24.13 -22.31
CA LEU A 453 -18.76 24.28 -22.35
C LEU A 453 -19.19 24.92 -21.02
N PHE A 454 -19.81 26.09 -21.09
CA PHE A 454 -20.27 26.83 -19.92
C PHE A 454 -21.75 27.11 -19.99
N GLY A 455 -22.40 27.02 -18.84
CA GLY A 455 -23.76 27.46 -18.64
C GLY A 455 -24.00 27.84 -17.19
N PHE A 456 -25.05 28.60 -16.97
CA PHE A 456 -25.54 28.90 -15.63
C PHE A 456 -27.06 29.02 -15.61
N SER A 457 -27.63 28.78 -14.44
CA SER A 457 -29.03 29.02 -14.09
C SER A 457 -29.04 29.88 -12.83
N ASP A 458 -29.30 31.17 -13.00
CA ASP A 458 -29.28 32.15 -11.90
C ASP A 458 -30.70 32.41 -11.36
N ILE A 459 -30.82 32.69 -10.05
CA ILE A 459 -32.10 33.05 -9.43
C ILE A 459 -32.34 34.56 -9.58
N ARG A 460 -33.38 34.92 -10.32
CA ARG A 460 -33.65 36.30 -10.69
C ARG A 460 -34.05 37.15 -9.48
N SER A 461 -33.43 38.33 -9.40
CA SER A 461 -33.71 39.35 -8.38
C SER A 461 -33.59 38.83 -6.93
N SER A 462 -32.73 37.82 -6.70
CA SER A 462 -32.44 37.29 -5.36
C SER A 462 -32.04 38.39 -4.38
N SER A 463 -31.16 39.29 -4.83
CA SER A 463 -30.62 40.39 -4.03
C SER A 463 -31.68 41.43 -3.67
N GLU A 464 -32.54 41.81 -4.63
CA GLU A 464 -33.64 42.75 -4.41
C GLU A 464 -34.70 42.17 -3.47
N LYS A 465 -35.06 40.88 -3.65
CA LYS A 465 -35.98 40.17 -2.74
C LYS A 465 -35.40 40.06 -1.34
N ARG A 466 -34.12 39.73 -1.21
CA ARG A 466 -33.42 39.65 0.10
C ARG A 466 -33.47 41.00 0.81
N PHE A 467 -33.27 42.10 0.08
CA PHE A 467 -33.38 43.45 0.61
C PHE A 467 -34.80 43.81 1.06
N HIS A 468 -35.83 43.52 0.25
CA HIS A 468 -37.21 43.81 0.62
C HIS A 468 -37.68 43.02 1.85
N LEU A 469 -37.39 41.73 1.91
CA LEU A 469 -37.75 40.88 3.06
C LEU A 469 -36.98 41.26 4.33
N MET A 470 -35.77 41.81 4.20
CA MET A 470 -35.06 42.40 5.33
C MET A 470 -35.81 43.63 5.86
N LEU A 471 -36.26 44.53 5.00
CA LEU A 471 -37.05 45.69 5.42
C LEU A 471 -38.35 45.27 6.11
N GLU A 472 -39.06 44.26 5.58
CA GLU A 472 -40.27 43.72 6.22
C GLU A 472 -39.99 43.17 7.63
N ASP A 473 -38.93 42.37 7.79
CA ASP A 473 -38.57 41.79 9.08
C ASP A 473 -38.21 42.89 10.11
N LEU A 474 -37.42 43.89 9.70
CA LEU A 474 -37.01 45.01 10.55
C LEU A 474 -38.19 45.91 10.94
N ASN A 475 -39.03 46.31 9.98
CA ASN A 475 -40.23 47.11 10.27
C ASN A 475 -41.20 46.37 11.19
N ARG A 476 -41.36 45.05 11.01
CA ARG A 476 -42.17 44.22 11.91
C ARG A 476 -41.59 44.19 13.32
N GLN A 477 -40.27 44.11 13.46
CA GLN A 477 -39.61 44.16 14.76
C GLN A 477 -39.81 45.51 15.44
N ILE A 478 -39.68 46.61 14.69
CA ILE A 478 -39.95 47.97 15.17
C ILE A 478 -41.41 48.09 15.64
N GLY A 479 -42.37 47.63 14.84
CA GLY A 479 -43.79 47.63 15.22
C GLY A 479 -44.07 46.86 16.51
N CYS A 480 -43.51 45.66 16.67
CA CYS A 480 -43.64 44.89 17.91
C CYS A 480 -43.02 45.61 19.12
N LEU A 481 -41.86 46.25 18.94
CA LEU A 481 -41.22 47.03 20.00
C LEU A 481 -42.03 48.28 20.35
N HIS A 482 -42.58 48.98 19.36
CA HIS A 482 -43.44 50.13 19.53
C HIS A 482 -44.70 49.77 20.35
N ASP A 483 -45.37 48.66 20.01
CA ASP A 483 -46.53 48.14 20.75
C ASP A 483 -46.20 47.86 22.22
N ILE A 484 -45.03 47.26 22.50
CA ILE A 484 -44.58 46.98 23.86
C ILE A 484 -44.29 48.28 24.62
N PHE A 485 -43.61 49.23 23.98
CA PHE A 485 -43.21 50.48 24.62
C PHE A 485 -44.37 51.43 24.90
N MET A 486 -45.42 51.43 24.07
CA MET A 486 -46.66 52.14 24.34
C MET A 486 -47.32 51.69 25.66
N MET A 487 -47.24 50.40 26.01
CA MET A 487 -47.84 49.87 27.23
C MET A 487 -47.05 50.19 28.51
N ILE A 488 -45.78 50.59 28.40
CA ILE A 488 -44.86 50.80 29.53
C ILE A 488 -44.87 52.26 30.06
N HIS A 489 -45.46 53.19 29.28
CA HIS A 489 -45.86 54.60 29.55
C HIS A 489 -44.92 55.60 30.26
N SER A 490 -43.97 55.24 31.14
CA SER A 490 -43.18 56.24 31.89
C SER A 490 -41.66 56.24 31.65
N ASP A 491 -41.04 55.11 31.28
CA ASP A 491 -39.58 54.99 31.11
C ASP A 491 -39.15 54.69 29.65
N SER A 492 -40.10 54.68 28.70
CA SER A 492 -39.91 54.17 27.33
C SER A 492 -39.82 55.25 26.24
N GLU A 493 -40.04 56.53 26.55
CA GLU A 493 -40.10 57.62 25.55
C GLU A 493 -38.84 57.73 24.68
N LYS A 494 -37.64 57.59 25.27
CA LYS A 494 -36.38 57.64 24.52
C LYS A 494 -36.27 56.52 23.48
N TYR A 495 -36.85 55.35 23.75
CA TYR A 495 -36.80 54.21 22.84
C TYR A 495 -37.86 54.34 21.74
N LEU A 496 -39.03 54.87 22.05
CA LEU A 496 -40.05 55.19 21.04
C LEU A 496 -39.51 56.18 20.00
N LEU A 497 -38.88 57.28 20.45
CA LEU A 497 -38.28 58.25 19.54
C LEU A 497 -37.16 57.63 18.69
N ALA A 498 -36.32 56.78 19.28
CA ALA A 498 -35.26 56.09 18.55
C ALA A 498 -35.83 55.13 17.48
N LEU A 499 -36.91 54.41 17.81
CA LEU A 499 -37.59 53.50 16.88
C LEU A 499 -38.24 54.26 15.71
N GLU A 500 -38.88 55.40 15.97
CA GLU A 500 -39.45 56.27 14.93
C GLU A 500 -38.37 56.79 13.96
N ILE A 501 -37.20 57.16 14.47
CA ILE A 501 -36.05 57.57 13.64
C ILE A 501 -35.60 56.40 12.76
N PHE A 502 -35.47 55.19 13.31
CA PHE A 502 -35.07 54.01 12.54
C PHE A 502 -36.15 53.57 11.54
N GLU A 503 -37.43 53.67 11.87
CA GLU A 503 -38.54 53.39 10.95
C GLU A 503 -38.51 54.35 9.76
N TYR A 504 -38.29 55.65 10.01
CA TYR A 504 -38.12 56.62 8.94
C TYR A 504 -36.86 56.34 8.09
N GLU A 505 -35.73 56.04 8.74
CA GLU A 505 -34.47 55.73 8.05
C GLU A 505 -34.60 54.49 7.16
N LEU A 506 -35.22 53.41 7.64
CA LEU A 506 -35.43 52.18 6.87
C LEU A 506 -36.36 52.36 5.66
N ASN A 507 -37.37 53.23 5.78
CA ASN A 507 -38.38 53.39 4.73
C ASN A 507 -38.09 54.56 3.76
N SER A 508 -37.20 55.50 4.12
CA SER A 508 -36.96 56.73 3.33
C SER A 508 -35.49 57.01 2.98
N ASP A 509 -34.51 56.68 3.83
CA ASP A 509 -33.08 57.03 3.63
C ASP A 509 -32.15 55.96 4.22
N ILE A 510 -32.26 54.72 3.74
CA ILE A 510 -31.48 53.61 4.27
C ILE A 510 -29.99 53.75 3.91
N LYS A 511 -29.15 53.74 4.92
CA LYS A 511 -27.69 53.77 4.80
C LYS A 511 -27.13 52.37 4.91
N ALA A 512 -25.91 52.19 4.41
CA ALA A 512 -25.24 50.89 4.41
C ALA A 512 -25.04 50.32 5.83
N ASP A 513 -25.04 51.16 6.87
CA ASP A 513 -24.86 50.78 8.27
C ASP A 513 -26.16 50.82 9.11
N THR A 514 -27.32 51.15 8.52
CA THR A 514 -28.59 51.31 9.25
C THR A 514 -28.99 50.04 9.99
N GLU A 515 -28.91 48.86 9.36
CA GLU A 515 -29.23 47.56 9.99
C GLU A 515 -28.31 47.29 11.20
N GLN A 516 -27.01 47.56 11.06
CA GLN A 516 -26.03 47.35 12.15
C GLN A 516 -26.26 48.29 13.33
N ARG A 517 -26.61 49.56 13.05
CA ARG A 517 -26.95 50.55 14.08
C ARG A 517 -28.23 50.15 14.82
N PHE A 518 -29.25 49.72 14.09
CA PHE A 518 -30.49 49.23 14.67
C PHE A 518 -30.25 47.99 15.55
N GLN A 519 -29.47 47.03 15.06
CA GLN A 519 -29.09 45.84 15.82
C GLN A 519 -28.42 46.18 17.16
N ARG A 520 -27.48 47.13 17.17
CA ARG A 520 -26.80 47.57 18.40
C ARG A 520 -27.78 48.20 19.39
N LEU A 521 -28.66 49.10 18.93
CA LEU A 521 -29.70 49.69 19.78
C LEU A 521 -30.59 48.60 20.40
N VAL A 522 -31.02 47.64 19.58
CA VAL A 522 -31.88 46.55 20.01
C VAL A 522 -31.20 45.66 21.05
N ARG A 523 -29.98 45.22 20.77
CA ARG A 523 -29.24 44.29 21.62
C ARG A 523 -28.68 44.92 22.90
N ASP A 524 -28.11 46.11 22.78
CA ASP A 524 -27.32 46.71 23.87
C ASP A 524 -28.19 47.58 24.80
N GLU A 525 -29.33 48.10 24.32
CA GLU A 525 -30.20 48.96 25.12
C GLU A 525 -31.62 48.39 25.32
N ILE A 526 -32.31 48.04 24.23
CA ILE A 526 -33.73 47.65 24.27
C ILE A 526 -33.92 46.27 24.92
N HIS A 527 -33.16 45.26 24.52
CA HIS A 527 -33.26 43.90 25.07
C HIS A 527 -33.01 43.85 26.59
N PRO A 528 -31.92 44.44 27.14
CA PRO A 528 -31.72 44.52 28.60
C PRO A 528 -32.85 45.25 29.32
N PHE A 529 -33.39 46.32 28.73
CA PHE A 529 -34.52 47.04 29.31
C PHE A 529 -35.78 46.16 29.37
N LEU A 530 -36.11 45.44 28.29
CA LEU A 530 -37.26 44.54 28.25
C LEU A 530 -37.10 43.35 29.20
N GLN A 531 -35.87 42.81 29.34
CA GLN A 531 -35.57 41.76 30.32
C GLN A 531 -35.77 42.27 31.75
N GLY A 532 -35.28 43.47 32.09
CA GLY A 532 -35.52 44.06 33.42
C GLY A 532 -37.01 44.27 33.74
N LYS A 533 -37.83 44.59 32.74
CA LYS A 533 -39.30 44.70 32.91
C LYS A 533 -39.99 43.35 33.10
N LEU A 534 -39.40 42.22 32.69
CA LEU A 534 -39.91 40.88 33.02
C LEU A 534 -39.67 40.52 34.50
N GLU A 535 -38.58 41.01 35.09
CA GLU A 535 -38.19 40.75 36.49
C GLU A 535 -38.98 41.60 37.50
N ILE A 536 -39.40 42.81 37.12
CA ILE A 536 -40.20 43.73 37.95
C ILE A 536 -41.69 43.33 37.93
N LYS A 537 -42.51 43.79 38.91
CA LYS A 537 -43.98 43.61 38.98
C LYS A 537 -44.75 44.38 37.87
N SER A 538 -44.43 44.14 36.60
CA SER A 538 -45.24 44.59 35.46
C SER A 538 -46.52 43.76 35.31
N SER A 539 -47.54 44.31 34.66
CA SER A 539 -48.82 43.63 34.39
C SER A 539 -48.62 42.33 33.60
N SER A 540 -49.51 41.34 33.82
CA SER A 540 -49.43 40.03 33.15
C SER A 540 -49.46 40.14 31.63
N GLU A 541 -50.12 41.17 31.10
CA GLU A 541 -50.28 41.42 29.67
C GLU A 541 -48.98 41.90 29.02
N VAL A 542 -48.26 42.83 29.65
CA VAL A 542 -46.95 43.31 29.17
C VAL A 542 -45.92 42.19 29.18
N LYS A 543 -45.92 41.34 30.23
CA LYS A 543 -45.00 40.19 30.30
C LYS A 543 -45.28 39.16 29.20
N ALA A 544 -46.54 38.97 28.81
CA ALA A 544 -46.88 38.08 27.70
C ALA A 544 -46.35 38.62 26.36
N LYS A 545 -46.59 39.90 26.06
CA LYS A 545 -46.11 40.56 24.83
C LYS A 545 -44.58 40.56 24.70
N ILE A 546 -43.85 40.79 25.80
CA ILE A 546 -42.38 40.74 25.79
C ILE A 546 -41.89 39.31 25.49
N LYS A 547 -42.52 38.28 26.07
CA LYS A 547 -42.18 36.88 25.77
C LYS A 547 -42.46 36.52 24.30
N ASP A 548 -43.59 36.96 23.75
CA ASP A 548 -43.96 36.75 22.35
C ASP A 548 -42.98 37.43 21.38
N TYR A 549 -42.44 38.58 21.75
CA TYR A 549 -41.37 39.25 21.01
C TYR A 549 -40.07 38.43 21.01
N PHE A 550 -39.56 38.05 22.19
CA PHE A 550 -38.32 37.28 22.28
C PHE A 550 -38.43 35.90 21.62
N ALA A 551 -39.62 35.32 21.54
CA ALA A 551 -39.85 34.08 20.79
C ALA A 551 -39.65 34.23 19.26
N GLN A 552 -39.77 35.45 18.73
CA GLN A 552 -39.57 35.76 17.30
C GLN A 552 -38.17 36.27 16.98
N VAL A 553 -37.39 36.67 17.99
CA VAL A 553 -36.02 37.15 17.84
C VAL A 553 -35.10 35.98 17.46
N PHE A 554 -34.28 36.17 16.43
CA PHE A 554 -33.26 35.21 16.05
C PHE A 554 -32.00 35.38 16.91
N ILE A 555 -31.63 34.33 17.64
CA ILE A 555 -30.56 34.36 18.66
C ILE A 555 -29.20 34.85 18.13
N GLN A 556 -28.87 34.61 16.86
CA GLN A 556 -27.56 34.98 16.33
C GLN A 556 -27.44 36.47 15.98
N THR A 557 -28.56 37.11 15.64
CA THR A 557 -28.57 38.49 15.15
C THR A 557 -29.34 39.44 16.05
N ASP A 558 -30.09 38.96 17.05
CA ASP A 558 -30.99 39.75 17.89
C ASP A 558 -32.10 40.49 17.11
N LEU A 559 -32.28 40.11 15.84
CA LEU A 559 -33.23 40.68 14.90
C LEU A 559 -34.27 39.65 14.46
N PHE A 560 -35.38 40.12 13.89
CA PHE A 560 -36.31 39.24 13.18
C PHE A 560 -35.66 38.75 11.87
N TYR A 561 -35.77 37.45 11.61
CA TYR A 561 -35.16 36.80 10.44
C TYR A 561 -36.12 35.85 9.71
N ALA A 562 -37.42 35.85 10.07
CA ALA A 562 -38.33 34.81 9.62
C ALA A 562 -38.54 34.84 8.10
N LYS A 563 -38.70 36.03 7.51
CA LYS A 563 -38.97 36.19 6.07
C LYS A 563 -37.70 35.96 5.26
N ARG A 564 -36.57 36.49 5.71
CA ARG A 564 -35.25 36.23 5.09
C ARG A 564 -34.90 34.74 5.13
N LYS A 565 -35.16 34.08 6.25
CA LYS A 565 -34.96 32.62 6.37
C LYS A 565 -35.78 31.85 5.34
N SER A 566 -37.06 32.19 5.14
CA SER A 566 -37.89 31.54 4.13
C SER A 566 -37.34 31.71 2.70
N LEU A 567 -36.73 32.86 2.39
CA LEU A 567 -36.04 33.07 1.11
C LEU A 567 -34.78 32.21 0.99
N ASP A 568 -33.91 32.20 2.01
CA ASP A 568 -32.67 31.43 1.96
C ASP A 568 -32.93 29.91 1.92
N ASP A 569 -33.95 29.44 2.65
CA ASP A 569 -34.44 28.06 2.59
C ASP A 569 -34.93 27.74 1.16
N SER A 570 -35.68 28.66 0.53
CA SER A 570 -36.13 28.51 -0.86
C SER A 570 -34.96 28.46 -1.85
N ILE A 571 -33.98 29.36 -1.75
CA ILE A 571 -32.77 29.37 -2.60
C ILE A 571 -32.00 28.06 -2.44
N THR A 572 -31.83 27.60 -1.20
CA THR A 572 -31.13 26.35 -0.89
C THR A 572 -31.83 25.14 -1.51
N LEU A 573 -33.16 25.08 -1.41
CA LEU A 573 -33.97 24.02 -2.01
C LEU A 573 -33.87 24.03 -3.55
N VAL A 574 -33.96 25.20 -4.17
CA VAL A 574 -33.82 25.36 -5.63
C VAL A 574 -32.44 24.92 -6.09
N ASN A 575 -31.38 25.43 -5.46
CA ASN A 575 -30.00 25.05 -5.79
C ASN A 575 -29.73 23.57 -5.54
N ARG A 576 -30.40 22.93 -4.60
CA ARG A 576 -30.29 21.47 -4.42
C ARG A 576 -30.98 20.72 -5.56
N LYS A 577 -32.23 21.07 -5.89
CA LYS A 577 -32.99 20.41 -6.97
C LYS A 577 -32.30 20.56 -8.33
N LEU A 578 -31.83 21.76 -8.66
CA LEU A 578 -31.09 22.01 -9.90
C LEU A 578 -29.75 21.26 -9.93
N ALA A 579 -29.07 21.16 -8.78
CA ALA A 579 -27.84 20.42 -8.62
C ALA A 579 -28.02 18.93 -8.89
N ASP A 580 -29.07 18.34 -8.31
CA ASP A 580 -29.38 16.92 -8.44
C ASP A 580 -29.68 16.56 -9.91
N VAL A 581 -30.50 17.37 -10.60
CA VAL A 581 -30.82 17.17 -12.03
C VAL A 581 -29.56 17.24 -12.90
N LEU A 582 -28.66 18.19 -12.61
CA LEU A 582 -27.43 18.35 -13.37
C LEU A 582 -26.46 17.19 -13.11
N ASP A 583 -26.30 16.75 -11.86
CA ASP A 583 -25.41 15.65 -11.49
C ASP A 583 -25.89 14.30 -12.07
N GLU A 584 -27.19 14.04 -12.10
CA GLU A 584 -27.77 12.87 -12.79
C GLU A 584 -27.50 12.91 -14.29
N ALA A 585 -27.77 14.04 -14.94
CA ALA A 585 -27.52 14.21 -16.38
C ALA A 585 -26.04 14.12 -16.72
N GLN A 586 -25.16 14.49 -15.79
CA GLN A 586 -23.71 14.50 -15.96
C GLN A 586 -23.14 13.07 -16.08
N LEU A 587 -23.77 12.08 -15.43
CA LEU A 587 -23.41 10.67 -15.60
C LEU A 587 -23.61 10.22 -17.07
N GLU A 588 -24.69 10.66 -17.71
CA GLU A 588 -24.92 10.40 -19.14
C GLU A 588 -23.89 11.12 -20.03
N ALA A 589 -23.51 12.35 -19.67
CA ALA A 589 -22.52 13.12 -20.42
C ALA A 589 -21.14 12.46 -20.40
N GLN A 590 -20.72 11.89 -19.27
CA GLN A 590 -19.43 11.20 -19.15
C GLN A 590 -19.36 9.95 -20.03
N GLN A 591 -20.50 9.30 -20.32
CA GLN A 591 -20.56 8.19 -21.28
C GLN A 591 -20.41 8.65 -22.74
N ILE A 592 -20.73 9.92 -23.07
CA ILE A 592 -20.52 10.46 -24.42
C ILE A 592 -19.02 10.60 -24.68
N PHE A 593 -18.29 11.24 -23.75
CA PHE A 593 -16.83 11.35 -23.78
C PHE A 593 -16.31 11.82 -22.42
N PRO A 594 -15.21 11.26 -21.89
CA PRO A 594 -14.64 11.70 -20.62
C PRO A 594 -14.23 13.17 -20.66
N HIS A 595 -14.69 13.94 -19.68
CA HIS A 595 -14.41 15.37 -19.59
C HIS A 595 -14.25 15.80 -18.14
N TYR A 596 -13.57 16.93 -17.95
CA TYR A 596 -13.45 17.56 -16.65
C TYR A 596 -14.69 18.42 -16.39
N TYR A 597 -15.25 18.33 -15.18
CA TYR A 597 -16.47 19.03 -14.80
C TYR A 597 -16.30 19.69 -13.44
N GLU A 598 -16.70 20.96 -13.38
CA GLU A 598 -16.82 21.73 -12.14
C GLU A 598 -18.18 22.40 -12.08
N ARG A 599 -18.71 22.50 -10.86
CA ARG A 599 -19.93 23.22 -10.55
C ARG A 599 -19.70 24.19 -9.41
N PHE A 600 -20.19 25.41 -9.56
CA PHE A 600 -20.18 26.44 -8.53
C PHE A 600 -21.61 26.73 -8.08
N LYS A 601 -21.79 26.84 -6.76
CA LYS A 601 -23.07 27.19 -6.13
C LYS A 601 -22.96 28.59 -5.54
N SER A 602 -23.83 29.48 -5.98
CA SER A 602 -23.98 30.84 -5.46
C SER A 602 -25.46 31.07 -5.14
N ASP A 603 -26.05 32.19 -5.56
CA ASP A 603 -27.50 32.33 -5.61
C ASP A 603 -28.11 31.45 -6.72
N GLY A 604 -27.30 30.96 -7.68
CA GLY A 604 -27.69 29.98 -8.69
C GLY A 604 -26.66 28.85 -8.86
N ILE A 605 -26.76 28.14 -9.98
CA ILE A 605 -25.82 27.07 -10.36
C ILE A 605 -25.08 27.45 -11.62
N GLU A 606 -23.75 27.43 -11.55
CA GLU A 606 -22.86 27.55 -12.71
C GLU A 606 -22.14 26.22 -12.93
N HIS A 607 -21.94 25.83 -14.19
CA HIS A 607 -21.14 24.65 -14.53
C HIS A 607 -20.16 24.91 -15.66
N ASN A 608 -18.96 24.40 -15.48
CA ASN A 608 -17.89 24.41 -16.45
C ASN A 608 -17.52 22.97 -16.81
N LEU A 609 -17.59 22.65 -18.10
CA LEU A 609 -17.06 21.40 -18.64
C LEU A 609 -15.89 21.72 -19.55
N TYR A 610 -14.82 20.94 -19.48
CA TYR A 610 -13.71 21.01 -20.41
C TYR A 610 -13.49 19.63 -21.03
N THR A 611 -13.49 19.57 -22.36
CA THR A 611 -13.36 18.31 -23.12
C THR A 611 -12.34 18.42 -24.24
N GLY A 612 -11.61 17.34 -24.52
CA GLY A 612 -10.60 17.32 -25.58
C GLY A 612 -9.76 16.04 -25.59
N GLN A 613 -9.01 15.83 -26.66
CA GLN A 613 -8.11 14.67 -26.83
C GLN A 613 -7.12 14.53 -25.65
N ASN A 614 -6.67 15.65 -25.07
CA ASN A 614 -5.69 15.63 -23.98
C ASN A 614 -6.26 15.18 -22.63
N ILE A 615 -7.59 15.15 -22.46
CA ILE A 615 -8.22 14.59 -21.24
C ILE A 615 -8.27 13.07 -21.31
N ALA A 616 -8.63 12.51 -22.47
CA ALA A 616 -8.67 11.09 -22.73
C ALA A 616 -7.84 10.74 -23.98
N PRO A 617 -6.51 10.58 -23.84
CA PRO A 617 -5.60 10.34 -24.97
C PRO A 617 -5.90 9.07 -25.75
N ASP A 618 -6.47 8.06 -25.08
CA ASP A 618 -6.74 6.73 -25.63
C ASP A 618 -8.04 6.66 -26.45
N LEU A 619 -8.86 7.71 -26.41
CA LEU A 619 -10.13 7.78 -27.13
C LEU A 619 -10.05 8.72 -28.32
N HIS A 620 -10.76 8.41 -29.41
CA HIS A 620 -10.80 9.28 -30.57
C HIS A 620 -11.71 10.49 -30.35
N TYR A 621 -11.13 11.69 -30.30
CA TYR A 621 -11.86 12.95 -30.18
C TYR A 621 -12.14 13.58 -31.56
N SER A 622 -13.40 13.96 -31.81
CA SER A 622 -13.81 14.61 -33.05
C SER A 622 -14.88 15.70 -32.81
N SER A 623 -15.13 16.56 -33.78
CA SER A 623 -16.17 17.60 -33.70
C SER A 623 -17.57 17.03 -33.40
N LYS A 624 -17.85 15.79 -33.82
CA LYS A 624 -19.11 15.08 -33.50
C LYS A 624 -19.31 14.92 -31.99
N VAL A 625 -18.24 14.72 -31.22
CA VAL A 625 -18.31 14.61 -29.76
C VAL A 625 -18.75 15.94 -29.15
N VAL A 626 -18.15 17.05 -29.59
CA VAL A 626 -18.50 18.40 -29.14
C VAL A 626 -19.97 18.71 -29.43
N HIS A 627 -20.44 18.40 -30.64
CA HIS A 627 -21.85 18.61 -31.00
C HIS A 627 -22.81 17.81 -30.12
N LYS A 628 -22.47 16.55 -29.79
CA LYS A 628 -23.28 15.73 -28.87
C LYS A 628 -23.32 16.33 -27.46
N LEU A 629 -22.18 16.79 -26.95
CA LEU A 629 -22.08 17.41 -25.61
C LEU A 629 -22.81 18.76 -25.57
N ARG A 630 -22.74 19.60 -26.61
CA ARG A 630 -23.48 20.86 -26.69
C ARG A 630 -25.00 20.65 -26.78
N TYR A 631 -25.43 19.67 -27.59
CA TYR A 631 -26.84 19.27 -27.62
C TYR A 631 -27.33 18.75 -26.27
N TRP A 632 -26.52 17.91 -25.60
CA TRP A 632 -26.79 17.45 -24.24
C TRP A 632 -26.91 18.64 -23.27
N GLN A 633 -25.94 19.58 -23.27
CA GLN A 633 -25.92 20.73 -22.38
C GLN A 633 -27.20 21.57 -22.53
N LEU A 634 -27.60 21.88 -23.77
CA LEU A 634 -28.83 22.63 -24.03
C LEU A 634 -30.07 21.87 -23.55
N LYS A 635 -30.15 20.56 -23.84
CA LYS A 635 -31.25 19.70 -23.39
C LYS A 635 -31.35 19.65 -21.86
N THR A 636 -30.21 19.50 -21.17
CA THR A 636 -30.14 19.44 -19.70
C THR A 636 -30.60 20.75 -19.08
N ILE A 637 -30.19 21.90 -19.60
CA ILE A 637 -30.63 23.20 -19.10
C ILE A 637 -32.13 23.41 -19.33
N CYS A 638 -32.68 22.97 -20.48
CA CYS A 638 -34.14 22.99 -20.69
C CYS A 638 -34.85 22.11 -19.66
N ASN A 639 -34.30 20.93 -19.35
CA ASN A 639 -34.86 20.02 -18.34
C ASN A 639 -34.81 20.61 -16.94
N MET A 640 -33.71 21.28 -16.58
CA MET A 640 -33.55 21.99 -15.30
C MET A 640 -34.64 23.04 -15.11
N GLU A 641 -34.93 23.84 -16.14
CA GLU A 641 -36.01 24.83 -16.09
C GLU A 641 -37.41 24.23 -16.02
N LEU A 642 -37.66 23.11 -16.71
CA LEU A 642 -38.93 22.38 -16.62
C LEU A 642 -39.15 21.78 -15.23
N GLU A 643 -38.11 21.14 -14.66
CA GLU A 643 -38.15 20.59 -13.30
C GLU A 643 -38.34 21.68 -12.25
N PHE A 644 -37.66 22.82 -12.42
CA PHE A 644 -37.86 23.99 -11.56
C PHE A 644 -39.31 24.49 -11.64
N ARG A 645 -39.89 24.61 -12.84
CA ARG A 645 -41.28 25.06 -13.03
C ARG A 645 -42.28 24.17 -12.32
N ASN A 646 -42.06 22.86 -12.28
CA ASN A 646 -42.88 21.92 -11.53
C ASN A 646 -42.71 22.10 -10.02
N PHE A 647 -41.47 22.26 -9.56
CA PHE A 647 -41.12 22.43 -8.15
C PHE A 647 -41.50 23.83 -7.59
N LYS A 648 -41.62 24.84 -8.45
CA LYS A 648 -41.91 26.24 -8.09
C LYS A 648 -43.14 26.38 -7.19
N LYS A 649 -44.14 25.51 -7.35
CA LYS A 649 -45.39 25.53 -6.56
C LYS A 649 -45.20 25.17 -5.08
N ASP A 650 -44.12 24.49 -4.76
CA ASP A 650 -43.83 23.98 -3.40
C ASP A 650 -42.89 24.92 -2.62
N LEU A 651 -42.49 26.05 -3.22
CA LEU A 651 -41.55 26.99 -2.59
C LEU A 651 -42.24 27.94 -1.61
N PRO A 652 -41.65 28.18 -0.42
CA PRO A 652 -42.13 29.20 0.53
C PRO A 652 -42.17 30.62 -0.03
N VAL A 653 -41.22 30.95 -0.91
CA VAL A 653 -41.12 32.25 -1.57
C VAL A 653 -41.09 32.03 -3.08
N ASP A 654 -41.88 32.82 -3.81
CA ASP A 654 -41.93 32.75 -5.26
C ASP A 654 -40.58 33.18 -5.86
N LEU A 655 -39.93 32.27 -6.57
CA LEU A 655 -38.63 32.47 -7.22
C LEU A 655 -38.74 32.23 -8.72
N GLU A 656 -37.83 32.86 -9.46
CA GLU A 656 -37.70 32.68 -10.89
C GLU A 656 -36.25 32.41 -11.20
N ILE A 657 -35.99 31.53 -12.16
CA ILE A 657 -34.64 31.27 -12.66
C ILE A 657 -34.51 31.76 -14.09
N ALA A 658 -33.30 32.11 -14.47
CA ALA A 658 -32.98 32.54 -15.82
C ALA A 658 -31.70 31.85 -16.27
N SER A 659 -31.82 30.99 -17.28
CA SER A 659 -30.71 30.15 -17.72
C SER A 659 -30.03 30.64 -19.00
N LEU A 660 -28.70 30.48 -19.05
CA LEU A 660 -27.86 30.88 -20.16
C LEU A 660 -26.83 29.81 -20.52
N VAL A 661 -26.63 29.61 -21.82
CA VAL A 661 -25.51 28.83 -22.40
C VAL A 661 -24.58 29.77 -23.14
N PHE A 662 -23.28 29.67 -22.86
CA PHE A 662 -22.28 30.42 -23.59
C PHE A 662 -21.48 29.50 -24.51
N VAL A 663 -21.51 29.81 -25.80
CA VAL A 663 -20.86 29.01 -26.84
C VAL A 663 -19.54 29.64 -27.20
N TYR A 664 -18.47 29.02 -26.73
CA TYR A 664 -17.09 29.42 -27.02
C TYR A 664 -16.41 28.36 -27.90
N ASN A 665 -15.91 28.77 -29.06
CA ASN A 665 -15.27 27.86 -30.02
C ASN A 665 -13.75 27.81 -29.90
N GLU A 666 -13.15 28.86 -29.32
CA GLU A 666 -11.71 28.90 -29.13
C GLU A 666 -11.29 27.89 -28.07
N LYS A 667 -10.07 27.37 -28.26
CA LYS A 667 -9.51 26.34 -27.42
C LYS A 667 -8.86 26.97 -26.20
N ILE A 668 -9.07 26.35 -25.05
CA ILE A 668 -8.60 26.83 -23.75
C ILE A 668 -7.61 25.85 -23.16
N ASP A 669 -6.59 26.39 -22.51
CA ASP A 669 -5.68 25.64 -21.66
C ASP A 669 -6.11 25.83 -20.21
N ILE A 670 -6.11 24.75 -19.42
CA ILE A 670 -6.36 24.80 -17.98
C ILE A 670 -5.13 24.27 -17.24
N ARG A 671 -4.85 24.86 -16.08
CA ARG A 671 -3.72 24.50 -15.23
C ARG A 671 -4.18 24.34 -13.78
N PHE A 672 -3.71 23.28 -13.14
CA PHE A 672 -3.96 23.05 -11.73
C PHE A 672 -3.09 24.00 -10.90
N ARG A 673 -3.75 24.86 -10.13
CA ARG A 673 -3.12 25.76 -9.16
C ARG A 673 -2.97 25.04 -7.83
N MET A 674 -1.74 24.85 -7.36
CA MET A 674 -1.44 24.05 -6.17
C MET A 674 -1.93 24.71 -4.87
N ASP A 675 -1.92 26.04 -4.82
CA ASP A 675 -2.39 26.87 -3.72
C ASP A 675 -3.93 26.88 -3.62
N GLU A 676 -4.62 27.01 -4.75
CA GLU A 676 -6.09 27.04 -4.82
C GLU A 676 -6.73 25.63 -4.91
N LYS A 677 -5.91 24.60 -5.20
CA LYS A 677 -6.32 23.21 -5.36
C LYS A 677 -7.45 22.99 -6.38
N ARG A 678 -7.45 23.79 -7.45
CA ARG A 678 -8.42 23.73 -8.54
C ARG A 678 -7.77 24.01 -9.89
N PHE A 679 -8.45 23.65 -10.96
CA PHE A 679 -8.06 24.08 -12.29
C PHE A 679 -8.50 25.52 -12.52
N ASP A 680 -7.58 26.31 -13.05
CA ASP A 680 -7.88 27.65 -13.54
C ASP A 680 -7.44 27.75 -15.00
N VAL A 681 -8.03 28.71 -15.70
CA VAL A 681 -7.74 29.00 -17.09
C VAL A 681 -6.31 29.56 -17.22
N ASP A 682 -5.49 28.91 -18.03
CA ASP A 682 -4.05 29.20 -18.14
C ASP A 682 -3.77 30.22 -19.25
N GLY A 683 -3.02 31.29 -18.93
CA GLY A 683 -2.56 32.29 -19.89
C GLY A 683 -3.48 33.51 -20.11
N ALA A 684 -2.86 34.62 -20.53
CA ALA A 684 -3.52 35.92 -20.68
C ALA A 684 -4.56 36.00 -21.82
N TYR A 685 -4.45 35.14 -22.84
CA TYR A 685 -5.46 35.05 -23.91
C TYR A 685 -6.72 34.33 -23.44
N ASN A 686 -6.54 33.30 -22.60
CA ASN A 686 -7.66 32.52 -22.09
C ASN A 686 -8.39 33.23 -20.93
N SER A 687 -7.73 34.17 -20.23
CA SER A 687 -8.41 34.98 -19.19
C SER A 687 -9.58 35.81 -19.73
N TYR A 688 -9.60 36.10 -21.03
CA TYR A 688 -10.73 36.74 -21.70
C TYR A 688 -12.02 35.93 -21.56
N TYR A 689 -11.93 34.60 -21.63
CA TYR A 689 -13.06 33.70 -21.43
C TYR A 689 -13.67 33.85 -20.02
N GLU A 690 -12.83 33.87 -18.97
CA GLU A 690 -13.29 34.10 -17.60
C GLU A 690 -13.94 35.48 -17.40
N VAL A 691 -13.38 36.51 -18.04
CA VAL A 691 -13.94 37.87 -17.97
C VAL A 691 -15.31 37.95 -18.65
N ILE A 692 -15.50 37.26 -19.79
CA ILE A 692 -16.81 37.20 -20.46
C ILE A 692 -17.84 36.55 -19.55
N LYS A 693 -17.54 35.36 -19.00
CA LYS A 693 -18.48 34.60 -18.16
C LYS A 693 -19.05 35.45 -17.03
N LYS A 694 -18.18 36.16 -16.30
CA LYS A 694 -18.57 37.02 -15.17
C LYS A 694 -19.43 38.22 -15.56
N ARG A 695 -19.39 38.63 -16.83
CA ARG A 695 -20.11 39.82 -17.32
C ARG A 695 -21.44 39.48 -17.99
N LEU A 696 -21.56 38.28 -18.56
CA LEU A 696 -22.79 37.83 -19.23
C LEU A 696 -24.02 37.77 -18.30
N ASP A 697 -23.82 37.50 -17.01
CA ASP A 697 -24.89 37.46 -16.01
C ASP A 697 -25.69 38.79 -15.92
N LYS A 698 -25.00 39.92 -16.09
CA LYS A 698 -25.57 41.27 -15.95
C LYS A 698 -25.73 41.99 -17.29
N ALA A 699 -25.54 41.29 -18.40
CA ALA A 699 -25.57 41.89 -19.71
C ALA A 699 -27.01 42.22 -20.16
N HIS A 700 -27.16 43.35 -20.83
CA HIS A 700 -28.40 43.84 -21.42
C HIS A 700 -28.45 43.61 -22.93
N VAL A 701 -29.66 43.61 -23.47
CA VAL A 701 -29.88 43.67 -24.92
C VAL A 701 -29.43 45.05 -25.40
N LYS A 702 -28.68 45.09 -26.49
CA LYS A 702 -28.15 46.33 -27.05
C LYS A 702 -29.29 47.31 -27.31
N ASP A 703 -29.09 48.56 -26.88
CA ASP A 703 -30.07 49.65 -26.97
C ASP A 703 -31.38 49.43 -26.17
N SER A 704 -31.37 48.52 -25.18
CA SER A 704 -32.48 48.27 -24.25
C SER A 704 -31.99 48.16 -22.80
N ALA A 705 -32.89 48.40 -21.84
CA ALA A 705 -32.67 48.14 -20.41
C ALA A 705 -33.01 46.68 -20.02
N ASP A 706 -33.47 45.87 -20.97
CA ASP A 706 -33.81 44.47 -20.73
C ASP A 706 -32.54 43.61 -20.61
N ARG A 707 -32.47 42.72 -19.60
CA ARG A 707 -31.40 41.72 -19.57
C ARG A 707 -31.53 40.73 -20.72
N ILE A 708 -30.39 40.20 -21.17
CA ILE A 708 -30.37 39.14 -22.20
C ILE A 708 -31.07 37.87 -21.71
N THR A 709 -30.95 37.56 -20.43
CA THR A 709 -31.62 36.42 -19.78
C THR A 709 -33.03 36.79 -19.32
N CYS A 710 -33.98 35.89 -19.56
CA CYS A 710 -35.40 36.09 -19.25
C CYS A 710 -35.98 34.79 -18.65
N PRO A 711 -36.67 34.85 -17.50
CA PRO A 711 -37.32 33.68 -16.93
C PRO A 711 -38.28 32.98 -17.89
N GLY A 712 -38.27 31.65 -17.89
CA GLY A 712 -39.08 30.83 -18.81
C GLY A 712 -38.56 30.77 -20.25
N LYS A 713 -37.44 31.43 -20.56
CA LYS A 713 -36.74 31.36 -21.84
C LYS A 713 -35.29 30.92 -21.64
N ILE A 714 -34.77 30.14 -22.58
CA ILE A 714 -33.35 29.76 -22.62
C ILE A 714 -32.60 30.75 -23.49
N THR A 715 -31.49 31.28 -22.97
CA THR A 715 -30.62 32.20 -23.71
C THR A 715 -29.34 31.49 -24.15
N VAL A 716 -28.96 31.60 -25.42
CA VAL A 716 -27.71 31.05 -25.96
C VAL A 716 -26.88 32.19 -26.53
N VAL A 717 -25.71 32.45 -25.96
CA VAL A 717 -24.80 33.54 -26.38
C VAL A 717 -23.62 32.99 -27.18
N TYR A 718 -23.25 33.65 -28.28
CA TYR A 718 -22.22 33.19 -29.22
C TYR A 718 -21.56 34.37 -29.99
N PHE A 719 -20.42 34.10 -30.64
CA PHE A 719 -19.67 35.09 -31.43
C PHE A 719 -19.87 35.02 -32.96
N GLY A 720 -20.31 33.88 -33.51
CA GLY A 720 -20.30 33.65 -34.96
C GLY A 720 -21.56 33.00 -35.53
N MET A 721 -21.84 33.27 -36.81
CA MET A 721 -23.00 32.73 -37.53
C MET A 721 -22.99 31.20 -37.66
N GLU A 722 -21.83 30.55 -37.58
CA GLU A 722 -21.73 29.09 -37.57
C GLU A 722 -22.40 28.50 -36.33
N ASN A 723 -22.14 29.07 -35.15
CA ASN A 723 -22.77 28.67 -33.88
C ASN A 723 -24.27 28.91 -33.90
N GLN A 724 -24.71 29.99 -34.56
CA GLN A 724 -26.13 30.25 -34.75
C GLN A 724 -26.80 29.10 -35.51
N ARG A 725 -26.20 28.65 -36.62
CA ARG A 725 -26.75 27.54 -37.42
C ARG A 725 -26.76 26.23 -36.63
N GLU A 726 -25.68 25.95 -35.91
CA GLU A 726 -25.56 24.76 -35.05
C GLU A 726 -26.65 24.73 -33.96
N TYR A 727 -26.79 25.81 -33.20
CA TYR A 727 -27.79 25.87 -32.13
C TYR A 727 -29.22 25.97 -32.64
N LEU A 728 -29.47 26.55 -33.82
CA LEU A 728 -30.79 26.51 -34.45
C LEU A 728 -31.20 25.07 -34.82
N ASP A 729 -30.27 24.22 -35.26
CA ASP A 729 -30.57 22.79 -35.49
C ASP A 729 -30.91 22.09 -34.16
N TYR A 730 -30.17 22.39 -33.09
CA TYR A 730 -30.46 21.84 -31.76
C TYR A 730 -31.83 22.28 -31.22
N ILE A 731 -32.13 23.58 -31.33
CA ILE A 731 -33.42 24.16 -30.94
C ILE A 731 -34.55 23.54 -31.76
N SER A 732 -34.39 23.40 -33.08
CA SER A 732 -35.40 22.76 -33.95
C SER A 732 -35.70 21.32 -33.54
N ARG A 733 -34.69 20.56 -33.14
CA ARG A 733 -34.87 19.19 -32.62
C ARG A 733 -35.63 19.17 -31.29
N LEU A 734 -35.39 20.14 -30.42
CA LEU A 734 -36.09 20.27 -29.13
C LEU A 734 -37.53 20.80 -29.30
N GLN A 735 -37.77 21.68 -30.27
CA GLN A 735 -39.11 22.13 -30.69
C GLN A 735 -39.96 20.97 -31.20
N LYS A 736 -39.40 20.11 -32.07
CA LYS A 736 -40.07 18.89 -32.55
C LYS A 736 -40.43 17.90 -31.43
N LYS A 737 -39.69 17.93 -30.31
CA LYS A 737 -39.95 17.12 -29.12
C LYS A 737 -40.94 17.79 -28.15
N GLY A 738 -41.43 18.99 -28.46
CA GLY A 738 -42.34 19.74 -27.59
C GLY A 738 -41.68 20.27 -26.31
N ILE A 739 -40.35 20.46 -26.31
CA ILE A 739 -39.62 21.03 -25.15
C ILE A 739 -39.51 22.55 -25.27
N LEU A 740 -39.32 23.06 -26.49
CA LEU A 740 -39.19 24.49 -26.80
C LEU A 740 -40.33 24.94 -27.73
N GLN A 741 -40.70 26.22 -27.65
CA GLN A 741 -41.68 26.83 -28.57
C GLN A 741 -41.04 27.31 -29.87
N ASN A 742 -41.87 27.54 -30.89
CA ASN A 742 -41.46 28.07 -32.18
C ASN A 742 -41.40 29.62 -32.18
N ASP A 743 -40.73 30.20 -31.19
CA ASP A 743 -40.67 31.65 -30.95
C ASP A 743 -39.24 32.19 -30.78
N THR A 744 -38.30 31.68 -31.57
CA THR A 744 -36.88 32.04 -31.45
C THR A 744 -36.63 33.51 -31.79
N GLU A 745 -36.09 34.25 -30.82
CA GLU A 745 -35.69 35.65 -30.91
C GLU A 745 -34.18 35.77 -31.15
N PHE A 746 -33.79 36.72 -32.00
CA PHE A 746 -32.40 37.05 -32.29
C PHE A 746 -32.06 38.39 -31.65
N LEU A 747 -31.10 38.37 -30.73
CA LEU A 747 -30.73 39.54 -29.92
C LEU A 747 -29.26 39.89 -30.16
N LYS A 748 -28.94 41.18 -30.03
CA LYS A 748 -27.56 41.68 -29.93
C LYS A 748 -27.27 41.97 -28.47
N VAL A 749 -26.14 41.49 -27.96
CA VAL A 749 -25.69 41.77 -26.59
C VAL A 749 -25.05 43.16 -26.56
N GLU A 750 -25.21 43.90 -25.46
CA GLU A 750 -24.50 45.16 -25.26
C GLU A 750 -22.97 44.99 -25.34
N ASP A 751 -22.27 46.06 -25.70
CA ASP A 751 -20.82 46.02 -25.81
C ASP A 751 -20.20 45.98 -24.40
N LEU A 752 -19.67 44.81 -24.04
CA LEU A 752 -18.98 44.61 -22.76
C LEU A 752 -17.56 45.21 -22.86
N GLN A 753 -17.00 45.69 -21.75
CA GLN A 753 -15.73 46.44 -21.76
C GLN A 753 -14.55 45.62 -22.37
N GLY A 754 -14.20 45.88 -23.63
CA GLY A 754 -13.18 45.14 -24.38
C GLY A 754 -13.70 43.97 -25.23
N ILE A 755 -15.03 43.82 -25.38
CA ILE A 755 -15.71 42.71 -26.07
C ILE A 755 -16.91 43.26 -26.85
N THR A 756 -16.84 43.19 -28.17
CA THR A 756 -17.90 43.70 -29.06
C THR A 756 -18.36 42.59 -30.01
N GLY A 757 -19.63 42.61 -30.39
CA GLY A 757 -20.16 41.72 -31.42
C GLY A 757 -20.72 40.38 -30.92
N LEU A 758 -21.05 40.26 -29.62
CA LEU A 758 -21.77 39.12 -29.08
C LEU A 758 -23.23 39.12 -29.55
N LEU A 759 -23.70 37.94 -29.95
CA LEU A 759 -25.09 37.69 -30.37
C LEU A 759 -25.73 36.70 -29.40
N ALA A 760 -27.05 36.77 -29.28
CA ALA A 760 -27.81 35.83 -28.47
C ALA A 760 -29.05 35.30 -29.19
N LEU A 761 -29.37 34.03 -28.96
CA LEU A 761 -30.67 33.43 -29.27
C LEU A 761 -31.47 33.33 -27.98
N ARG A 762 -32.75 33.65 -28.02
CA ARG A 762 -33.66 33.47 -26.89
C ARG A 762 -34.89 32.70 -27.36
N VAL A 763 -35.30 31.68 -26.63
CA VAL A 763 -36.40 30.79 -27.03
C VAL A 763 -37.21 30.37 -25.81
N SER A 764 -38.54 30.36 -25.91
CA SER A 764 -39.40 29.99 -24.79
C SER A 764 -39.50 28.48 -24.60
N LEU A 765 -39.68 28.08 -23.35
CA LEU A 765 -40.02 26.70 -23.01
C LEU A 765 -41.47 26.41 -23.41
N ALA A 766 -41.74 25.20 -23.88
CA ALA A 766 -43.09 24.75 -24.19
C ALA A 766 -43.97 24.76 -22.93
N GLN A 767 -45.23 25.15 -23.08
CA GLN A 767 -46.20 25.16 -21.97
C GLN A 767 -46.47 23.75 -21.47
#